data_AF-R5L757-F1
#
_entry.id   AF-R5L757-F1
#
_cell.length_a   1.000
_cell.length_b   1.000
_cell.length_c   1.000
_cell.angle_alpha   90.00
_cell.angle_beta   90.00
_cell.angle_gamma   90.00
#
_symmetry.space_group_name_H-M   'P 1'
#
loop_
_entity.id
_entity.type
_entity.pdbx_description
1 polymer ?
#
loop_
_entity_poly.entity_id
_entity_poly.type
_entity_poly.pdbx_seq_one_letter_code
_entity_poly.pdbx_strand_id
1 'polypeptide(L)'
;MKHALRKYLSPCGSALFMVVSTMAALTVLVTAMYMSVLSSRQVQYATFDQEQAYVTSTSVADIFTAYISDSKNASTTIMKKISTMKAGQTITTNGNDFAAFGGTKEDSAIGAYTVDIKRLNNETISGVDWNVYDIAVTVQKNGIAETTHSLVRSKNGEPTQMEPIDRFFTSTGYLPNDVWISSVTTDSTLYCDNEYTIFSKDKYASGDGDVNINMDIVCAGAALFNDKTTIKPVSKPMTWIFGNNVTFGQGCTISDFNLGTSSENGKIIVGGDMTLEGNNAGKTFPANVDVYVMGNLYLGKNVYAFFNGNLYVKGDIIAESDKSHSFSSVYVNGTMKQRSGDDIKGTLNNKGTCPDNVMTDAENIMNSRIGGSVFPKWQAETAGLPIENIYFNTDDTNQGASAKYIHYIDHDCTIGNVKDIYGGSGDSVNLTIVIDTGDDPQGVRTLSVMPNCDDVGVDDTFMWYPEASPSGGKTITILTVGQGTLVIDVPDGVTYQASDQEFFGHIAWFMIAGGSIKETAKGAPYFSRNTSLSPGLQSQIHNSSFILQEDDGTCSYRKVGSGKDSYYVCDSHGGSYEEHNVKTVEEGKKDTLCVGRILKDKIDAYYVSHASVKSNIVDYYSNYFGEFRNGSSGYSLGSYYPNVNIFVISVLENADIQFGCKKSDNSSIMENVYCGYVYAPYMTYVSIGSGGGLKNVGGLIVSDIALSGAYEYIFAQPERTITQISGEDMEALQPSGSRTWRVHGY
;
A
#
# COMPACT_ATOMS: atom_id res chain seq x y z
N MET A 1 -21.04 75.79 -2.23
CA MET A 1 -21.54 75.85 -0.83
C MET A 1 -21.81 77.26 -0.30
N LYS A 2 -20.80 78.15 -0.13
CA LYS A 2 -21.00 79.50 0.47
C LYS A 2 -22.17 80.33 -0.10
N HIS A 3 -22.46 80.23 -1.41
CA HIS A 3 -23.55 80.97 -2.04
C HIS A 3 -24.96 80.37 -1.81
N ALA A 4 -25.06 79.08 -1.46
CA ALA A 4 -26.33 78.41 -1.17
C ALA A 4 -26.81 78.67 0.27
N LEU A 5 -25.87 78.75 1.23
CA LEU A 5 -26.17 78.97 2.65
C LEU A 5 -26.87 80.31 2.93
N ARG A 6 -26.63 81.36 2.13
CA ARG A 6 -27.30 82.67 2.29
C ARG A 6 -28.81 82.67 2.02
N LYS A 7 -29.38 81.63 1.39
CA LYS A 7 -30.84 81.53 1.18
C LYS A 7 -31.63 80.99 2.38
N TYR A 8 -30.97 80.53 3.45
CA TYR A 8 -31.65 79.93 4.62
C TYR A 8 -32.17 80.94 5.67
N LEU A 9 -31.93 82.24 5.51
CA LEU A 9 -32.21 83.27 6.54
C LEU A 9 -33.40 84.19 6.19
N SER A 10 -34.38 83.70 5.43
CA SER A 10 -35.64 84.42 5.14
C SER A 10 -36.78 83.97 6.08
N PRO A 11 -37.58 84.87 6.70
CA PRO A 11 -38.54 84.46 7.75
C PRO A 11 -39.84 83.82 7.26
N CYS A 12 -40.16 83.86 5.97
CA CYS A 12 -41.44 83.35 5.43
C CYS A 12 -41.18 82.27 4.38
N GLY A 13 -41.45 81.00 4.72
CA GLY A 13 -41.27 79.81 3.85
C GLY A 13 -40.10 78.88 4.21
N SER A 14 -39.44 79.08 5.35
CA SER A 14 -38.17 78.42 5.70
C SER A 14 -38.27 76.95 6.12
N ALA A 15 -39.28 76.56 6.90
CA ALA A 15 -39.36 75.21 7.46
C ALA A 15 -39.53 74.12 6.39
N LEU A 16 -40.47 74.28 5.46
CA LEU A 16 -40.72 73.30 4.40
C LEU A 16 -39.50 73.19 3.46
N PHE A 17 -38.89 74.31 3.08
CA PHE A 17 -37.69 74.30 2.23
C PHE A 17 -36.47 73.68 2.93
N MET A 18 -36.32 73.87 4.24
CA MET A 18 -35.27 73.22 5.03
C MET A 18 -35.49 71.71 5.11
N VAL A 19 -36.72 71.26 5.38
CA VAL A 19 -37.05 69.82 5.41
C VAL A 19 -36.87 69.18 4.03
N VAL A 20 -37.37 69.79 2.96
CA VAL A 20 -37.20 69.25 1.61
C VAL A 20 -35.73 69.23 1.19
N SER A 21 -34.90 70.21 1.59
CA SER A 21 -33.48 70.21 1.26
C SER A 21 -32.67 69.19 2.06
N THR A 22 -32.97 68.97 3.35
CA THR A 22 -32.31 67.91 4.14
C THR A 22 -32.78 66.53 3.73
N MET A 23 -34.06 66.34 3.42
CA MET A 23 -34.56 65.08 2.84
C MET A 23 -33.92 64.81 1.47
N ALA A 24 -33.81 65.81 0.58
CA ALA A 24 -33.11 65.64 -0.70
C ALA A 24 -31.62 65.31 -0.51
N ALA A 25 -30.93 65.97 0.43
CA ALA A 25 -29.53 65.68 0.73
C ALA A 25 -29.34 64.28 1.33
N LEU A 26 -30.23 63.84 2.22
CA LEU A 26 -30.25 62.49 2.78
C LEU A 26 -30.54 61.44 1.70
N THR A 27 -31.52 61.66 0.82
CA THR A 27 -31.80 60.75 -0.30
C THR A 27 -30.59 60.63 -1.23
N VAL A 28 -29.93 61.74 -1.58
CA VAL A 28 -28.69 61.70 -2.39
C VAL A 28 -27.56 60.95 -1.67
N LEU A 29 -27.39 61.15 -0.36
CA LEU A 29 -26.41 60.40 0.45
C LEU A 29 -26.71 58.89 0.49
N VAL A 30 -27.97 58.51 0.72
CA VAL A 30 -28.41 57.11 0.73
C VAL A 30 -28.26 56.47 -0.65
N THR A 31 -28.62 57.19 -1.74
CA THR A 31 -28.40 56.70 -3.11
C THR A 31 -26.91 56.55 -3.42
N ALA A 32 -26.06 57.49 -3.00
CA ALA A 32 -24.61 57.38 -3.18
C ALA A 32 -24.00 56.21 -2.39
N MET A 33 -24.44 56.01 -1.13
CA MET A 33 -24.05 54.84 -0.34
C MET A 33 -24.52 53.53 -0.98
N TYR A 34 -25.77 53.47 -1.45
CA TYR A 34 -26.32 52.31 -2.13
C TYR A 34 -25.55 51.94 -3.41
N MET A 35 -25.24 52.93 -4.25
CA MET A 35 -24.42 52.71 -5.46
C MET A 35 -22.97 52.33 -5.14
N SER A 36 -22.40 52.86 -4.05
CA SER A 36 -21.08 52.45 -3.55
C SER A 36 -21.06 50.99 -3.09
N VAL A 37 -22.08 50.56 -2.34
CA VAL A 37 -22.24 49.16 -1.89
C VAL A 37 -22.48 48.22 -3.08
N LEU A 38 -23.30 48.62 -4.06
CA LEU A 38 -23.49 47.84 -5.29
C LEU A 38 -22.19 47.68 -6.08
N SER A 39 -21.43 48.77 -6.25
CA SER A 39 -20.12 48.74 -6.93
C SER A 39 -19.14 47.81 -6.20
N SER A 40 -19.02 47.95 -4.88
CA SER A 40 -18.17 47.08 -4.05
C SER A 40 -18.55 45.61 -4.15
N ARG A 41 -19.87 45.30 -4.17
CA ARG A 41 -20.39 43.93 -4.35
C ARG A 41 -20.07 43.37 -5.74
N GLN A 42 -20.17 44.18 -6.80
CA GLN A 42 -19.79 43.75 -8.15
C GLN A 42 -18.30 43.45 -8.26
N VAL A 43 -17.44 44.29 -7.65
CA VAL A 43 -15.99 44.03 -7.59
C VAL A 43 -15.69 42.75 -6.81
N GLN A 44 -16.32 42.52 -5.65
CA GLN A 44 -16.11 41.30 -4.87
C GLN A 44 -16.54 40.02 -5.61
N TYR A 45 -17.66 40.03 -6.34
CA TYR A 45 -18.03 38.89 -7.17
C TYR A 45 -17.07 38.67 -8.33
N ALA A 46 -16.56 39.75 -8.95
CA ALA A 46 -15.55 39.62 -10.00
C ALA A 46 -14.27 38.97 -9.46
N THR A 47 -13.77 39.37 -8.29
CA THR A 47 -12.61 38.74 -7.64
C THR A 47 -12.90 37.27 -7.28
N PHE A 48 -14.07 36.95 -6.75
CA PHE A 48 -14.43 35.57 -6.39
C PHE A 48 -14.57 34.64 -7.61
N ASP A 49 -15.12 35.13 -8.72
CA ASP A 49 -15.19 34.35 -9.96
C ASP A 49 -13.81 34.22 -10.63
N GLN A 50 -12.94 35.23 -10.49
CA GLN A 50 -11.53 35.18 -10.92
C GLN A 50 -10.73 34.14 -10.12
N GLU A 51 -10.82 34.13 -8.79
CA GLU A 51 -10.15 33.15 -7.93
C GLU A 51 -10.60 31.72 -8.25
N GLN A 52 -11.90 31.49 -8.47
CA GLN A 52 -12.39 30.17 -8.88
C GLN A 52 -11.91 29.79 -10.29
N ALA A 53 -11.86 30.73 -11.24
CA ALA A 53 -11.32 30.45 -12.58
C ALA A 53 -9.84 30.04 -12.48
N TYR A 54 -9.04 30.75 -11.67
CA TYR A 54 -7.62 30.48 -11.42
C TYR A 54 -7.35 29.13 -10.73
N VAL A 55 -8.13 28.78 -9.70
CA VAL A 55 -8.02 27.45 -9.06
C VAL A 55 -8.32 26.36 -10.07
N THR A 56 -9.38 26.52 -10.88
CA THR A 56 -9.79 25.51 -11.85
C THR A 56 -8.80 25.39 -13.02
N SER A 57 -8.25 26.51 -13.52
CA SER A 57 -7.22 26.49 -14.59
C SER A 57 -5.94 25.80 -14.12
N THR A 58 -5.57 25.99 -12.86
CA THR A 58 -4.40 25.35 -12.26
C THR A 58 -4.61 23.85 -12.09
N SER A 59 -5.74 23.39 -11.51
CA SER A 59 -6.04 21.96 -11.39
C SER A 59 -6.07 21.23 -12.75
N VAL A 60 -6.63 21.86 -13.79
CA VAL A 60 -6.62 21.28 -15.15
C VAL A 60 -5.22 21.28 -15.76
N ALA A 61 -4.41 22.32 -15.51
CA ALA A 61 -3.01 22.35 -15.97
C ALA A 61 -2.15 21.27 -15.30
N ASP A 62 -2.39 20.99 -14.02
CA ASP A 62 -1.70 19.93 -13.27
C ASP A 62 -2.05 18.53 -13.79
N ILE A 63 -3.32 18.27 -14.12
CA ILE A 63 -3.75 17.01 -14.76
C ILE A 63 -3.02 16.78 -16.08
N PHE A 64 -2.98 17.79 -16.97
CA PHE A 64 -2.25 17.68 -18.23
C PHE A 64 -0.73 17.58 -18.04
N THR A 65 -0.18 18.21 -17.00
CA THR A 65 1.24 18.14 -16.65
C THR A 65 1.63 16.73 -16.19
N ALA A 66 0.85 16.11 -15.31
CA ALA A 66 1.04 14.72 -14.92
C ALA A 66 0.92 13.78 -16.13
N TYR A 67 -0.12 13.96 -16.96
CA TYR A 67 -0.36 13.13 -18.14
C TYR A 67 0.80 13.14 -19.15
N ILE A 68 1.42 14.29 -19.40
CA ILE A 68 2.53 14.45 -20.36
C ILE A 68 3.89 14.02 -19.77
N SER A 69 4.04 14.11 -18.44
CA SER A 69 5.27 13.71 -17.75
C SER A 69 5.39 12.19 -17.59
N ASP A 70 4.27 11.45 -17.58
CA ASP A 70 4.27 10.00 -17.46
C ASP A 70 4.72 9.30 -18.77
N SER A 71 5.86 8.62 -18.67
CA SER A 71 6.44 7.78 -19.73
C SER A 71 5.49 6.69 -20.27
N LYS A 72 4.56 6.18 -19.45
CA LYS A 72 3.59 5.14 -19.85
C LYS A 72 2.60 5.66 -20.89
N ASN A 73 2.26 6.95 -20.82
CA ASN A 73 1.34 7.58 -21.75
C ASN A 73 1.92 7.75 -23.16
N ALA A 74 3.22 7.48 -23.40
CA ALA A 74 3.87 7.63 -24.71
C ALA A 74 3.15 6.91 -25.87
N SER A 75 2.41 5.83 -25.57
CA SER A 75 1.63 5.05 -26.54
C SER A 75 0.26 5.66 -26.88
N THR A 76 -0.25 6.64 -26.12
CA THR A 76 -1.59 7.19 -26.30
C THR A 76 -1.69 8.10 -27.53
N THR A 77 -2.88 8.26 -28.10
CA THR A 77 -3.12 9.14 -29.26
C THR A 77 -2.69 10.58 -28.99
N ILE A 78 -2.94 11.06 -27.76
CA ILE A 78 -2.56 12.39 -27.29
C ILE A 78 -1.03 12.54 -27.32
N MET A 79 -0.29 11.61 -26.69
CA MET A 79 1.18 11.69 -26.64
C MET A 79 1.84 11.43 -27.98
N LYS A 80 1.30 10.55 -28.84
CA LYS A 80 1.75 10.40 -30.23
C LYS A 80 1.62 11.70 -31.02
N LYS A 81 0.58 12.50 -30.75
CA LYS A 81 0.38 13.81 -31.38
C LYS A 81 1.30 14.89 -30.78
N ILE A 82 1.52 14.87 -29.46
CA ILE A 82 2.38 15.82 -28.74
C ILE A 82 3.87 15.60 -29.03
N SER A 83 4.33 14.35 -29.01
CA SER A 83 5.74 13.96 -29.29
C SER A 83 6.17 14.23 -30.74
N THR A 84 5.23 14.29 -31.68
CA THR A 84 5.50 14.63 -33.08
C THR A 84 5.46 16.13 -33.37
N MET A 85 5.17 16.98 -32.38
CA MET A 85 5.20 18.43 -32.52
C MET A 85 6.63 18.95 -32.73
N LYS A 86 6.80 19.84 -33.70
CA LYS A 86 8.03 20.61 -33.91
C LYS A 86 8.05 21.81 -32.96
N ALA A 87 9.24 22.22 -32.52
CA ALA A 87 9.42 23.43 -31.72
C ALA A 87 8.73 24.65 -32.38
N GLY A 88 7.93 25.37 -31.60
CA GLY A 88 7.08 26.48 -32.05
C GLY A 88 5.66 26.10 -32.49
N GLN A 89 5.30 24.81 -32.60
CA GLN A 89 3.92 24.39 -32.86
C GLN A 89 3.05 24.45 -31.60
N THR A 90 1.76 24.73 -31.78
CA THR A 90 0.72 24.69 -30.73
C THR A 90 -0.44 23.83 -31.20
N ILE A 91 -1.03 23.05 -30.29
CA ILE A 91 -2.31 22.36 -30.45
C ILE A 91 -3.28 22.85 -29.37
N THR A 92 -4.58 22.99 -29.70
CA THR A 92 -5.58 23.63 -28.83
C THR A 92 -6.91 22.89 -28.84
N THR A 93 -7.65 22.92 -27.73
CA THR A 93 -9.05 22.42 -27.64
C THR A 93 -10.10 23.43 -28.12
N ASN A 94 -9.73 24.69 -28.38
CA ASN A 94 -10.67 25.79 -28.73
C ASN A 94 -11.92 25.87 -27.83
N GLY A 95 -11.80 25.51 -26.54
CA GLY A 95 -12.88 25.64 -25.56
C GLY A 95 -13.98 24.57 -25.61
N ASN A 96 -13.94 23.58 -26.51
CA ASN A 96 -14.97 22.51 -26.55
C ASN A 96 -14.60 21.25 -27.37
N ASP A 97 -13.37 21.14 -27.91
CA ASP A 97 -13.01 20.13 -28.90
C ASP A 97 -11.86 19.24 -28.39
N PHE A 98 -12.12 18.43 -27.35
CA PHE A 98 -11.19 17.36 -26.90
C PHE A 98 -10.90 16.31 -28.00
N ALA A 99 -11.72 16.28 -29.05
CA ALA A 99 -11.41 15.58 -30.31
C ALA A 99 -10.10 16.07 -30.98
N ALA A 100 -9.66 17.31 -30.71
CA ALA A 100 -8.35 17.81 -31.12
C ALA A 100 -7.18 17.07 -30.47
N PHE A 101 -7.39 16.42 -29.32
CA PHE A 101 -6.42 15.49 -28.71
C PHE A 101 -6.72 14.02 -29.02
N GLY A 102 -7.95 13.69 -29.41
CA GLY A 102 -8.35 12.36 -29.89
C GLY A 102 -9.48 11.69 -29.10
N GLY A 103 -10.17 12.42 -28.22
CA GLY A 103 -11.35 11.92 -27.50
C GLY A 103 -12.67 12.05 -28.27
N THR A 104 -13.75 11.52 -27.68
CA THR A 104 -15.13 11.70 -28.13
C THR A 104 -15.69 13.06 -27.72
N LYS A 105 -16.74 13.53 -28.41
CA LYS A 105 -17.45 14.76 -28.05
C LYS A 105 -18.48 14.47 -26.96
N GLU A 106 -18.11 14.70 -25.71
CA GLU A 106 -19.05 14.77 -24.60
C GLU A 106 -19.52 16.20 -24.32
N ASP A 107 -20.63 16.29 -23.60
CA ASP A 107 -21.64 17.34 -23.59
C ASP A 107 -21.16 18.82 -23.70
N SER A 108 -21.95 19.60 -24.43
CA SER A 108 -21.86 21.05 -24.60
C SER A 108 -21.88 21.87 -23.29
N ALA A 109 -22.15 21.23 -22.15
CA ALA A 109 -22.03 21.80 -20.80
C ALA A 109 -20.57 21.96 -20.30
N ILE A 110 -19.58 21.27 -20.91
CA ILE A 110 -18.17 21.28 -20.46
C ILE A 110 -17.35 22.43 -21.12
N GLY A 111 -18.00 23.29 -21.90
CA GLY A 111 -17.38 24.28 -22.80
C GLY A 111 -16.71 25.52 -22.20
N ALA A 112 -15.99 25.38 -21.08
CA ALA A 112 -15.31 26.48 -20.38
C ALA A 112 -13.78 26.40 -20.40
N TYR A 113 -13.18 25.33 -20.97
CA TYR A 113 -11.76 25.00 -20.86
C TYR A 113 -11.05 25.03 -22.23
N THR A 114 -10.24 26.05 -22.47
CA THR A 114 -9.28 26.05 -23.60
C THR A 114 -7.92 25.61 -23.10
N VAL A 115 -7.41 24.49 -23.61
CA VAL A 115 -6.07 23.97 -23.29
C VAL A 115 -5.21 24.09 -24.53
N ASP A 116 -4.18 24.93 -24.47
CA ASP A 116 -3.18 25.13 -25.51
C ASP A 116 -1.88 24.45 -25.06
N ILE A 117 -1.44 23.44 -25.81
CA ILE A 117 -0.14 22.78 -25.58
C ILE A 117 0.80 23.26 -26.69
N LYS A 118 1.90 23.90 -26.31
CA LYS A 118 2.90 24.47 -27.22
C LYS A 118 4.25 23.81 -27.02
N ARG A 119 4.86 23.32 -28.10
CA ARG A 119 6.21 22.74 -28.07
C ARG A 119 7.25 23.88 -28.04
N LEU A 120 8.09 23.90 -27.02
CA LEU A 120 9.23 24.82 -26.91
C LEU A 120 10.50 24.22 -27.53
N ASN A 121 11.66 24.84 -27.32
CA ASN A 121 12.96 24.22 -27.65
C ASN A 121 13.29 23.09 -26.66
N ASN A 122 14.28 22.25 -26.97
CA ASN A 122 14.76 21.23 -26.04
C ASN A 122 15.57 21.86 -24.90
N GLU A 123 15.59 21.22 -23.75
CA GLU A 123 16.52 21.50 -22.66
C GLU A 123 17.38 20.25 -22.40
N THR A 124 18.70 20.41 -22.39
CA THR A 124 19.63 19.33 -22.04
C THR A 124 19.89 19.38 -20.53
N ILE A 125 19.53 18.32 -19.81
CA ILE A 125 19.70 18.22 -18.35
C ILE A 125 20.45 16.91 -18.08
N SER A 126 21.56 16.98 -17.32
CA SER A 126 22.42 15.84 -16.99
C SER A 126 22.87 15.00 -18.20
N GLY A 127 23.09 15.67 -19.35
CA GLY A 127 23.52 15.02 -20.60
C GLY A 127 22.39 14.37 -21.43
N VAL A 128 21.13 14.52 -21.02
CA VAL A 128 19.94 14.00 -21.71
C VAL A 128 19.10 15.14 -22.25
N ASP A 129 18.66 15.05 -23.50
CA ASP A 129 17.77 16.03 -24.12
C ASP A 129 16.30 15.76 -23.76
N TRP A 130 15.62 16.78 -23.22
CA TRP A 130 14.21 16.73 -22.85
C TRP A 130 13.35 17.48 -23.86
N ASN A 131 12.17 16.93 -24.16
CA ASN A 131 11.13 17.67 -24.86
C ASN A 131 10.44 18.61 -23.85
N VAL A 132 10.38 19.90 -24.15
CA VAL A 132 9.73 20.91 -23.32
C VAL A 132 8.43 21.39 -23.96
N TYR A 133 7.39 21.49 -23.15
CA TYR A 133 6.04 21.93 -23.50
C TYR A 133 5.59 23.05 -22.55
N ASP A 134 4.86 24.01 -23.09
CA ASP A 134 4.13 25.06 -22.38
C ASP A 134 2.63 24.72 -22.48
N ILE A 135 1.98 24.51 -21.34
CA ILE A 135 0.56 24.16 -21.23
C ILE A 135 -0.16 25.38 -20.68
N ALA A 136 -0.86 26.10 -21.56
CA ALA A 136 -1.68 27.24 -21.18
C ALA A 136 -3.14 26.79 -21.07
N VAL A 137 -3.71 26.82 -19.86
CA VAL A 137 -5.11 26.49 -19.61
C VAL A 137 -5.88 27.77 -19.33
N THR A 138 -6.78 28.13 -20.23
CA THR A 138 -7.72 29.25 -20.07
C THR A 138 -9.09 28.75 -19.63
N VAL A 139 -9.57 29.29 -18.50
CA VAL A 139 -10.90 29.00 -17.93
C VAL A 139 -11.74 30.25 -17.89
N GLN A 140 -12.98 30.17 -18.39
CA GLN A 140 -13.93 31.29 -18.32
C GLN A 140 -15.07 31.00 -17.32
N LYS A 141 -15.23 31.86 -16.32
CA LYS A 141 -16.33 31.83 -15.34
C LYS A 141 -17.09 33.15 -15.34
N ASN A 142 -18.40 33.09 -15.58
CA ASN A 142 -19.31 34.26 -15.59
C ASN A 142 -18.83 35.46 -16.44
N GLY A 143 -18.04 35.21 -17.48
CA GLY A 143 -17.47 36.23 -18.37
C GLY A 143 -16.02 36.63 -18.06
N ILE A 144 -15.48 36.30 -16.88
CA ILE A 144 -14.07 36.50 -16.51
C ILE A 144 -13.26 35.30 -16.98
N ALA A 145 -12.14 35.54 -17.66
CA ALA A 145 -11.24 34.50 -18.14
C ALA A 145 -9.87 34.61 -17.44
N GLU A 146 -9.36 33.49 -16.94
CA GLU A 146 -8.02 33.36 -16.37
C GLU A 146 -7.21 32.31 -17.14
N THR A 147 -5.89 32.50 -17.23
CA THR A 147 -4.98 31.59 -17.96
C THR A 147 -3.78 31.21 -17.10
N THR A 148 -3.67 29.93 -16.74
CA THR A 148 -2.49 29.37 -16.05
C THR A 148 -1.53 28.77 -17.07
N HIS A 149 -0.23 29.04 -16.95
CA HIS A 149 0.84 28.43 -17.74
C HIS A 149 1.66 27.45 -16.89
N SER A 150 1.76 26.20 -17.32
CA SER A 150 2.61 25.17 -16.71
C SER A 150 3.67 24.67 -17.70
N LEU A 151 4.94 24.67 -17.29
CA LEU A 151 6.06 24.17 -18.10
C LEU A 151 6.33 22.71 -17.77
N VAL A 152 6.36 21.87 -18.80
CA VAL A 152 6.40 20.40 -18.66
C VAL A 152 7.55 19.83 -19.47
N ARG A 153 8.31 18.93 -18.86
CA ARG A 153 9.45 18.24 -19.48
C ARG A 153 9.09 16.76 -19.62
N SER A 154 9.23 16.22 -20.82
CA SER A 154 8.91 14.82 -21.11
C SER A 154 10.02 14.17 -21.94
N LYS A 155 10.25 12.89 -21.70
CA LYS A 155 11.19 12.03 -22.43
C LYS A 155 10.39 11.10 -23.33
N ASN A 156 10.87 10.82 -24.54
CA ASN A 156 10.29 9.74 -25.34
C ASN A 156 10.58 8.41 -24.63
N GLY A 157 9.59 7.87 -23.92
CA GLY A 157 9.71 6.61 -23.18
C GLY A 157 9.47 5.39 -24.08
N GLU A 158 10.29 4.36 -23.92
CA GLU A 158 9.79 2.99 -24.13
C GLU A 158 8.96 2.59 -22.90
N PRO A 159 8.01 1.65 -23.03
CA PRO A 159 7.19 1.21 -21.90
C PRO A 159 8.06 0.66 -20.76
N THR A 160 7.77 1.08 -19.53
CA THR A 160 8.35 0.46 -18.33
C THR A 160 7.82 -0.97 -18.23
N GLN A 161 8.71 -1.95 -18.40
CA GLN A 161 8.38 -3.37 -18.15
C GLN A 161 8.08 -3.55 -16.66
N MET A 162 7.15 -4.45 -16.34
CA MET A 162 6.80 -4.75 -14.95
C MET A 162 7.95 -5.48 -14.27
N GLU A 163 8.45 -4.90 -13.19
CA GLU A 163 9.31 -5.60 -12.22
C GLU A 163 8.55 -6.77 -11.59
N PRO A 164 9.24 -7.81 -11.10
CA PRO A 164 8.59 -8.94 -10.47
C PRO A 164 7.95 -8.45 -9.18
N ILE A 165 6.98 -9.19 -8.67
CA ILE A 165 6.66 -9.03 -7.26
C ILE A 165 7.88 -9.50 -6.47
N ASP A 166 8.61 -8.55 -5.89
CA ASP A 166 9.61 -8.76 -4.85
C ASP A 166 9.42 -7.82 -3.65
N ARG A 167 8.62 -6.77 -3.84
CA ARG A 167 8.10 -5.87 -2.82
C ARG A 167 6.79 -6.45 -2.26
N PHE A 168 6.92 -7.52 -1.49
CA PHE A 168 5.77 -8.33 -1.05
C PHE A 168 5.01 -7.77 0.16
N PHE A 169 5.59 -6.81 0.88
CA PHE A 169 4.92 -6.12 1.98
C PHE A 169 4.93 -4.63 1.69
N THR A 170 4.00 -4.21 0.82
CA THR A 170 4.01 -2.89 0.19
C THR A 170 2.73 -2.10 0.43
N SER A 171 2.91 -0.91 0.99
CA SER A 171 1.99 0.20 0.89
C SER A 171 2.32 0.98 -0.39
N THR A 172 1.41 1.04 -1.35
CA THR A 172 1.64 1.67 -2.65
C THR A 172 1.52 3.18 -2.58
N GLY A 173 0.74 3.74 -1.64
CA GLY A 173 0.41 5.16 -1.53
C GLY A 173 -0.38 5.72 -2.72
N TYR A 174 -1.27 4.92 -3.30
CA TYR A 174 -2.07 5.36 -4.47
C TYR A 174 -3.27 6.20 -4.03
N LEU A 175 -3.81 5.99 -2.82
CA LEU A 175 -4.58 7.00 -2.08
C LEU A 175 -3.64 7.85 -1.20
N PRO A 176 -4.00 9.11 -0.91
CA PRO A 176 -3.19 10.01 -0.10
C PRO A 176 -3.47 9.86 1.41
N ASN A 177 -3.33 8.66 1.98
CA ASN A 177 -3.44 8.43 3.42
C ASN A 177 -2.08 8.18 4.09
N ASP A 178 -2.05 8.38 5.40
CA ASP A 178 -0.90 8.07 6.26
C ASP A 178 -0.84 6.55 6.55
N VAL A 179 0.35 5.97 6.51
CA VAL A 179 0.60 4.58 6.94
C VAL A 179 0.85 4.54 8.44
N TRP A 180 0.18 3.64 9.16
CA TRP A 180 0.32 3.46 10.62
C TRP A 180 0.77 2.03 10.95
N ILE A 181 2.00 1.88 11.47
CA ILE A 181 2.60 0.58 11.79
C ILE A 181 3.00 0.57 13.26
N SER A 182 2.17 -0.05 14.11
CA SER A 182 2.39 -0.08 15.56
C SER A 182 3.03 -1.36 16.08
N SER A 183 2.86 -2.49 15.38
CA SER A 183 3.61 -3.72 15.64
C SER A 183 3.49 -4.64 14.44
N VAL A 184 4.63 -5.13 13.95
CA VAL A 184 4.71 -6.08 12.85
C VAL A 184 5.95 -6.94 13.06
N THR A 185 5.90 -8.21 12.67
CA THR A 185 7.10 -9.01 12.47
C THR A 185 7.02 -9.61 11.08
N THR A 186 8.06 -9.45 10.28
CA THR A 186 8.14 -10.01 8.93
C THR A 186 9.60 -10.31 8.60
N ASP A 187 9.80 -11.26 7.70
CA ASP A 187 11.06 -11.62 7.05
C ASP A 187 11.27 -10.89 5.71
N SER A 188 10.27 -10.12 5.25
CA SER A 188 10.33 -9.28 4.05
C SER A 188 10.75 -7.85 4.36
N THR A 189 11.33 -7.15 3.39
CA THR A 189 11.48 -5.70 3.42
C THR A 189 10.09 -5.02 3.44
N LEU A 190 9.89 -4.08 4.36
CA LEU A 190 8.73 -3.19 4.37
C LEU A 190 8.92 -2.06 3.34
N TYR A 191 8.03 -1.96 2.36
CA TYR A 191 8.02 -0.88 1.37
C TYR A 191 6.81 0.04 1.60
N CYS A 192 7.05 1.34 1.77
CA CYS A 192 6.00 2.36 1.90
C CYS A 192 6.21 3.46 0.86
N ASP A 193 5.45 3.44 -0.23
CA ASP A 193 5.47 4.47 -1.28
C ASP A 193 4.42 5.57 -1.02
N ASN A 194 4.30 5.94 0.25
CA ASN A 194 3.39 6.94 0.80
C ASN A 194 4.14 8.23 1.18
N GLU A 195 3.42 9.36 1.22
CA GLU A 195 3.99 10.65 1.67
C GLU A 195 4.46 10.59 3.12
N TYR A 196 3.69 9.95 4.01
CA TYR A 196 3.97 9.83 5.44
C TYR A 196 3.83 8.37 5.91
N THR A 197 4.88 7.86 6.58
CA THR A 197 4.87 6.58 7.30
C THR A 197 5.08 6.78 8.80
N ILE A 198 4.15 6.32 9.62
CA ILE A 198 4.13 6.54 11.06
C ILE A 198 4.31 5.21 11.80
N PHE A 199 5.49 5.04 12.37
CA PHE A 199 5.84 3.96 13.29
C PHE A 199 5.42 4.35 14.72
N SER A 200 4.13 4.17 14.99
CA SER A 200 3.48 4.49 16.25
C SER A 200 2.18 3.70 16.39
N LYS A 201 1.66 3.55 17.60
CA LYS A 201 0.28 3.13 17.80
C LYS A 201 -0.70 4.04 17.06
N ASP A 202 -1.56 3.43 16.23
CA ASP A 202 -2.70 4.09 15.60
C ASP A 202 -3.62 4.69 16.68
N LYS A 203 -4.00 5.95 16.49
CA LYS A 203 -5.01 6.68 17.28
C LYS A 203 -6.33 5.90 17.44
N TYR A 204 -6.66 5.00 16.52
CA TYR A 204 -7.88 4.17 16.56
C TYR A 204 -7.67 2.76 17.16
N ALA A 205 -6.43 2.37 17.46
CA ALA A 205 -6.14 1.04 18.00
C ALA A 205 -6.44 0.88 19.50
N SER A 206 -7.18 -0.17 19.87
CA SER A 206 -7.34 -0.61 21.26
C SER A 206 -6.22 -1.57 21.70
N GLY A 207 -5.78 -1.47 22.95
CA GLY A 207 -4.70 -2.30 23.53
C GLY A 207 -3.31 -1.64 23.53
N ASP A 208 -2.36 -2.23 24.25
CA ASP A 208 -0.95 -1.81 24.25
C ASP A 208 -0.22 -2.47 23.06
N GLY A 209 0.66 -1.73 22.38
CA GLY A 209 1.39 -2.23 21.22
C GLY A 209 2.75 -1.55 21.07
N ASP A 210 3.82 -2.28 21.40
CA ASP A 210 5.18 -1.86 21.10
C ASP A 210 5.49 -2.08 19.62
N VAL A 211 6.17 -1.13 18.97
CA VAL A 211 6.68 -1.26 17.61
C VAL A 211 7.85 -2.25 17.62
N ASN A 212 7.63 -3.46 17.12
CA ASN A 212 8.69 -4.44 16.92
C ASN A 212 9.18 -4.37 15.47
N ILE A 213 10.50 -4.39 15.26
CA ILE A 213 11.12 -4.33 13.93
C ILE A 213 12.34 -5.26 13.89
N ASN A 214 12.46 -6.01 12.80
CA ASN A 214 13.63 -6.85 12.51
C ASN A 214 13.67 -7.20 11.01
N MET A 215 13.47 -6.18 10.19
CA MET A 215 13.49 -6.20 8.73
C MET A 215 14.05 -4.89 8.17
N ASP A 216 14.39 -4.92 6.87
CA ASP A 216 14.67 -3.72 6.09
C ASP A 216 13.42 -2.83 5.95
N ILE A 217 13.64 -1.52 5.81
CA ILE A 217 12.56 -0.52 5.67
C ILE A 217 12.91 0.39 4.50
N VAL A 218 11.96 0.61 3.59
CA VAL A 218 12.08 1.55 2.48
C VAL A 218 10.82 2.42 2.44
N CYS A 219 10.91 3.63 2.96
CA CYS A 219 9.87 4.66 2.79
C CYS A 219 10.28 5.60 1.64
N ALA A 220 9.41 5.82 0.65
CA ALA A 220 9.66 6.80 -0.42
C ALA A 220 9.47 8.24 0.08
N GLY A 221 8.50 8.46 0.97
CA GLY A 221 8.23 9.74 1.61
C GLY A 221 8.94 9.92 2.96
N ALA A 222 8.31 10.67 3.84
CA ALA A 222 8.80 10.96 5.19
C ALA A 222 8.38 9.87 6.19
N ALA A 223 9.15 9.73 7.27
CA ALA A 223 8.87 8.75 8.32
C ALA A 223 8.95 9.33 9.75
N LEU A 224 8.06 8.87 10.63
CA LEU A 224 8.00 9.27 12.03
C LEU A 224 7.96 8.03 12.94
N PHE A 225 8.95 7.87 13.80
CA PHE A 225 8.94 6.92 14.92
C PHE A 225 8.55 7.67 16.19
N ASN A 226 7.43 7.36 16.82
CA ASN A 226 6.98 8.12 18.00
C ASN A 226 6.31 7.29 19.11
N ASP A 227 6.61 6.00 19.18
CA ASP A 227 6.13 5.10 20.22
C ASP A 227 7.23 4.15 20.69
N LYS A 228 6.98 3.35 21.73
CA LYS A 228 7.94 2.37 22.25
C LYS A 228 8.32 1.39 21.15
N THR A 229 9.56 1.49 20.66
CA THR A 229 10.06 0.68 19.55
C THR A 229 11.24 -0.18 20.00
N THR A 230 11.25 -1.44 19.56
CA THR A 230 12.25 -2.47 19.86
C THR A 230 12.76 -3.08 18.55
N ILE A 231 14.07 -3.11 18.39
CA ILE A 231 14.73 -3.86 17.30
C ILE A 231 15.05 -5.26 17.85
N LYS A 232 14.53 -6.33 17.23
CA LYS A 232 14.89 -7.71 17.63
C LYS A 232 16.28 -8.08 17.07
N PRO A 233 16.95 -9.13 17.60
CA PRO A 233 18.26 -9.55 17.10
C PRO A 233 18.27 -9.82 15.59
N VAL A 234 19.30 -9.32 14.91
CA VAL A 234 19.46 -9.46 13.45
C VAL A 234 20.46 -10.56 13.10
N SER A 235 20.14 -11.38 12.10
CA SER A 235 21.03 -12.39 11.49
C SER A 235 22.04 -11.77 10.53
N LYS A 236 21.59 -10.77 9.77
CA LYS A 236 22.27 -10.06 8.68
C LYS A 236 22.14 -8.54 8.89
N PRO A 237 23.02 -7.71 8.31
CA PRO A 237 22.90 -6.26 8.44
C PRO A 237 21.62 -5.77 7.74
N MET A 238 20.86 -4.92 8.42
CA MET A 238 19.65 -4.29 7.87
C MET A 238 19.97 -2.92 7.26
N THR A 239 19.21 -2.57 6.21
CA THR A 239 19.26 -1.27 5.53
C THR A 239 17.90 -0.59 5.65
N TRP A 240 17.87 0.59 6.29
CA TRP A 240 16.70 1.46 6.38
C TRP A 240 16.89 2.67 5.49
N ILE A 241 15.87 2.98 4.67
CA ILE A 241 15.90 4.03 3.65
C ILE A 241 14.65 4.89 3.80
N PHE A 242 14.84 6.20 3.86
CA PHE A 242 13.78 7.19 3.92
C PHE A 242 14.03 8.23 2.81
N GLY A 243 13.17 8.29 1.80
CA GLY A 243 13.32 9.15 0.63
C GLY A 243 13.04 10.63 0.89
N ASN A 244 12.56 10.98 2.07
CA ASN A 244 12.39 12.35 2.54
C ASN A 244 12.85 12.45 4.01
N ASN A 245 12.26 13.33 4.81
CA ASN A 245 12.64 13.54 6.21
C ASN A 245 12.33 12.33 7.11
N VAL A 246 13.18 12.06 8.11
CA VAL A 246 12.89 11.08 9.17
C VAL A 246 12.96 11.72 10.55
N THR A 247 11.99 11.41 11.42
CA THR A 247 11.95 11.88 12.81
C THR A 247 11.87 10.72 13.78
N PHE A 248 12.83 10.62 14.69
CA PHE A 248 12.79 9.74 15.85
C PHE A 248 12.34 10.55 17.06
N GLY A 249 11.02 10.58 17.27
CA GLY A 249 10.28 11.38 18.25
C GLY A 249 10.58 11.04 19.72
N GLN A 250 10.02 11.82 20.64
CA GLN A 250 10.22 11.64 22.09
C GLN A 250 9.59 10.33 22.62
N GLY A 251 8.55 9.82 21.95
CA GLY A 251 7.97 8.52 22.25
C GLY A 251 8.80 7.34 21.75
N CYS A 252 9.70 7.54 20.77
CA CYS A 252 10.60 6.49 20.28
C CYS A 252 11.60 6.08 21.37
N THR A 253 11.37 4.94 22.03
CA THR A 253 12.24 4.46 23.13
C THR A 253 13.41 3.57 22.70
N ILE A 254 13.76 3.50 21.40
CA ILE A 254 14.99 2.80 20.96
C ILE A 254 16.18 3.47 21.64
N SER A 255 16.85 2.71 22.52
CA SER A 255 18.15 3.10 23.09
C SER A 255 19.27 2.83 22.09
N ASP A 256 19.25 1.67 21.43
CA ASP A 256 20.33 1.20 20.56
C ASP A 256 19.78 0.74 19.21
N PHE A 257 20.11 1.49 18.16
CA PHE A 257 19.80 1.19 16.76
C PHE A 257 20.76 0.10 16.24
N ASN A 258 20.70 -1.11 16.81
CA ASN A 258 21.59 -2.20 16.44
C ASN A 258 21.11 -2.90 15.15
N LEU A 259 21.51 -2.35 13.99
CA LEU A 259 21.12 -2.85 12.66
C LEU A 259 22.19 -3.73 12.00
N GLY A 260 23.40 -3.81 12.56
CA GLY A 260 24.52 -4.55 11.96
C GLY A 260 24.84 -5.89 12.64
N THR A 261 25.80 -6.61 12.06
CA THR A 261 26.37 -7.84 12.65
C THR A 261 27.72 -7.54 13.31
N SER A 262 28.49 -8.58 13.68
CA SER A 262 29.88 -8.44 14.12
C SER A 262 30.89 -8.25 12.97
N SER A 263 30.47 -8.49 11.72
CA SER A 263 31.34 -8.50 10.53
C SER A 263 30.95 -7.46 9.48
N GLU A 264 29.72 -6.95 9.51
CA GLU A 264 29.21 -6.00 8.52
C GLU A 264 28.24 -5.00 9.15
N ASN A 265 28.31 -3.75 8.67
CA ASN A 265 27.53 -2.64 9.21
C ASN A 265 26.12 -2.58 8.61
N GLY A 266 25.12 -2.38 9.47
CA GLY A 266 23.79 -1.94 9.05
C GLY A 266 23.81 -0.47 8.61
N LYS A 267 22.78 -0.04 7.87
CA LYS A 267 22.76 1.27 7.21
C LYS A 267 21.44 2.01 7.46
N ILE A 268 21.52 3.32 7.71
CA ILE A 268 20.37 4.22 7.71
C ILE A 268 20.63 5.32 6.68
N ILE A 269 19.79 5.45 5.66
CA ILE A 269 19.92 6.42 4.58
C ILE A 269 18.70 7.34 4.56
N VAL A 270 18.92 8.65 4.63
CA VAL A 270 17.88 9.68 4.70
C VAL A 270 18.06 10.69 3.57
N GLY A 271 17.10 10.77 2.66
CA GLY A 271 17.08 11.70 1.52
C GLY A 271 16.75 13.14 1.89
N GLY A 272 16.02 13.35 3.00
CA GLY A 272 15.77 14.66 3.59
C GLY A 272 16.59 14.93 4.86
N ASP A 273 15.98 15.70 5.76
CA ASP A 273 16.49 16.00 7.11
C ASP A 273 16.23 14.83 8.08
N MET A 274 17.17 14.60 9.00
CA MET A 274 17.03 13.64 10.10
C MET A 274 16.84 14.39 11.42
N THR A 275 15.80 14.06 12.19
CA THR A 275 15.52 14.67 13.50
C THR A 275 15.56 13.62 14.61
N LEU A 276 16.35 13.89 15.65
CA LEU A 276 16.44 13.09 16.87
C LEU A 276 15.88 13.85 18.06
N GLU A 277 14.65 13.55 18.46
CA GLU A 277 14.07 14.05 19.70
C GLU A 277 14.41 13.13 20.88
N GLY A 278 14.19 13.61 22.11
CA GLY A 278 14.57 12.85 23.30
C GLY A 278 13.75 13.12 24.54
N ASN A 279 13.80 12.18 25.47
CA ASN A 279 13.09 12.16 26.76
C ASN A 279 14.07 12.09 27.95
N ASN A 280 15.32 12.54 27.75
CA ASN A 280 16.52 12.33 28.59
C ASN A 280 17.12 10.91 28.56
N ALA A 281 16.58 9.95 27.81
CA ALA A 281 17.33 8.76 27.43
C ALA A 281 18.31 9.04 26.26
N GLY A 282 19.26 8.13 26.07
CA GLY A 282 20.18 8.15 24.93
C GLY A 282 19.59 7.50 23.68
N LYS A 283 20.00 7.99 22.51
CA LYS A 283 19.81 7.35 21.20
C LYS A 283 21.19 7.00 20.64
N THR A 284 21.52 5.72 20.68
CA THR A 284 22.80 5.15 20.27
C THR A 284 22.69 4.50 18.90
N PHE A 285 23.54 4.90 17.98
CA PHE A 285 23.81 4.20 16.72
C PHE A 285 25.13 3.46 16.95
N PRO A 286 25.15 2.14 17.18
CA PRO A 286 26.36 1.43 17.62
C PRO A 286 27.45 1.39 16.53
N ALA A 287 28.63 0.87 16.86
CA ALA A 287 29.79 0.88 15.96
C ALA A 287 29.60 0.08 14.65
N ASN A 288 28.60 -0.79 14.61
CA ASN A 288 28.18 -1.58 13.45
C ASN A 288 27.01 -0.95 12.68
N VAL A 289 26.75 0.36 12.81
CA VAL A 289 25.73 1.06 12.01
C VAL A 289 26.26 2.38 11.48
N ASP A 290 26.19 2.54 10.15
CA ASP A 290 26.54 3.77 9.45
C ASP A 290 25.27 4.55 9.07
N VAL A 291 25.32 5.87 9.19
CA VAL A 291 24.18 6.78 8.99
C VAL A 291 24.52 7.84 7.96
N TYR A 292 23.65 7.99 6.95
CA TYR A 292 23.81 8.89 5.81
C TYR A 292 22.62 9.85 5.74
N VAL A 293 22.86 11.14 5.85
CA VAL A 293 21.83 12.19 5.81
C VAL A 293 22.13 13.15 4.66
N MET A 294 21.21 13.24 3.70
CA MET A 294 21.34 14.08 2.52
C MET A 294 20.91 15.53 2.80
N GLY A 295 20.02 15.75 3.77
CA GLY A 295 19.72 17.05 4.37
C GLY A 295 20.56 17.34 5.62
N ASN A 296 19.91 17.98 6.59
CA ASN A 296 20.46 18.39 7.89
C ASN A 296 20.16 17.35 8.98
N LEU A 297 20.98 17.34 10.04
CA LEU A 297 20.73 16.55 11.25
C LEU A 297 20.34 17.47 12.42
N TYR A 298 19.11 17.34 12.90
CA TYR A 298 18.58 18.07 14.06
C TYR A 298 18.63 17.21 15.33
N LEU A 299 19.18 17.77 16.41
CA LEU A 299 19.27 17.12 17.72
C LEU A 299 18.41 17.91 18.72
N GLY A 300 17.30 17.32 19.15
CA GLY A 300 16.26 17.94 19.97
C GLY A 300 16.69 18.31 21.39
N LYS A 301 15.78 18.95 22.14
CA LYS A 301 16.14 19.62 23.41
C LYS A 301 16.54 18.71 24.57
N ASN A 302 16.21 17.42 24.49
CA ASN A 302 16.40 16.45 25.58
C ASN A 302 17.00 15.12 25.11
N VAL A 303 17.73 15.12 23.99
CA VAL A 303 18.36 13.91 23.44
C VAL A 303 19.84 13.83 23.79
N TYR A 304 20.33 12.64 24.15
CA TYR A 304 21.76 12.32 24.10
C TYR A 304 22.00 11.46 22.87
N ALA A 305 22.63 12.02 21.83
CA ALA A 305 22.88 11.30 20.59
C ALA A 305 24.30 10.72 20.59
N PHE A 306 24.42 9.41 20.39
CA PHE A 306 25.68 8.67 20.40
C PHE A 306 25.85 7.92 19.07
N PHE A 307 26.59 8.49 18.12
CA PHE A 307 26.94 7.83 16.87
C PHE A 307 28.32 7.19 16.99
N ASN A 308 28.34 5.88 17.20
CA ASN A 308 29.57 5.10 17.40
C ASN A 308 30.12 4.52 16.09
N GLY A 309 29.29 4.34 15.06
CA GLY A 309 29.70 4.08 13.68
C GLY A 309 30.04 5.37 12.92
N ASN A 310 29.97 5.35 11.58
CA ASN A 310 30.19 6.56 10.78
C ASN A 310 28.88 7.34 10.57
N LEU A 311 28.97 8.65 10.73
CA LEU A 311 27.89 9.60 10.42
C LEU A 311 28.32 10.50 9.27
N TYR A 312 27.54 10.54 8.19
CA TYR A 312 27.75 11.39 7.02
C TYR A 312 26.56 12.35 6.85
N VAL A 313 26.82 13.66 6.80
CA VAL A 313 25.79 14.70 6.68
C VAL A 313 26.14 15.70 5.58
N LYS A 314 25.31 15.78 4.52
CA LYS A 314 25.46 16.77 3.43
C LYS A 314 25.08 18.19 3.88
N GLY A 315 24.14 18.34 4.81
CA GLY A 315 23.72 19.63 5.39
C GLY A 315 24.48 20.05 6.66
N ASP A 316 23.82 20.85 7.50
CA ASP A 316 24.27 21.22 8.84
C ASP A 316 23.95 20.13 9.88
N ILE A 317 24.69 20.12 11.00
CA ILE A 317 24.29 19.44 12.24
C ILE A 317 23.92 20.51 13.27
N ILE A 318 22.67 20.48 13.75
CA ILE A 318 22.06 21.55 14.56
C ILE A 318 21.50 20.98 15.86
N ALA A 319 22.07 21.37 17.01
CA ALA A 319 21.59 20.97 18.32
C ALA A 319 20.70 22.05 18.98
N GLU A 320 19.51 21.68 19.46
CA GLU A 320 18.58 22.59 20.16
C GLU A 320 18.90 22.81 21.64
N SER A 321 19.83 22.03 22.21
CA SER A 321 20.15 22.05 23.64
C SER A 321 21.65 21.92 23.90
N ASP A 322 22.01 22.12 25.17
CA ASP A 322 23.38 22.05 25.66
C ASP A 322 23.76 20.64 26.17
N LYS A 323 23.08 19.60 25.68
CA LYS A 323 23.38 18.20 25.97
C LYS A 323 24.72 17.80 25.37
N SER A 324 25.36 16.79 25.98
CA SER A 324 26.62 16.23 25.48
C SER A 324 26.35 15.09 24.52
N HIS A 325 26.83 15.22 23.29
CA HIS A 325 26.73 14.21 22.24
C HIS A 325 28.06 13.43 22.10
N SER A 326 28.07 12.30 21.41
CA SER A 326 29.30 11.59 21.07
C SER A 326 29.24 11.07 19.64
N PHE A 327 30.15 11.54 18.77
CA PHE A 327 30.32 11.07 17.40
C PHE A 327 31.74 10.49 17.23
N SER A 328 31.84 9.17 17.08
CA SER A 328 33.12 8.46 16.94
C SER A 328 33.79 8.67 15.59
N SER A 329 33.00 8.94 14.54
CA SER A 329 33.46 9.31 13.21
C SER A 329 32.36 10.13 12.52
N VAL A 330 32.56 11.44 12.33
CA VAL A 330 31.58 12.31 11.66
C VAL A 330 32.19 13.02 10.47
N TYR A 331 31.48 12.99 9.34
CA TYR A 331 31.77 13.73 8.13
C TYR A 331 30.60 14.69 7.86
N VAL A 332 30.91 15.96 7.61
CA VAL A 332 29.90 17.01 7.48
C VAL A 332 30.32 18.03 6.42
N ASN A 333 29.43 18.34 5.48
CA ASN A 333 29.69 19.34 4.44
C ASN A 333 29.25 20.75 4.87
N GLY A 334 28.23 20.85 5.71
CA GLY A 334 27.82 22.09 6.36
C GLY A 334 28.57 22.37 7.67
N THR A 335 27.87 22.98 8.60
CA THR A 335 28.37 23.42 9.91
C THR A 335 27.80 22.59 11.06
N MET A 336 28.61 22.36 12.11
CA MET A 336 28.13 21.78 13.36
C MET A 336 27.96 22.89 14.40
N LYS A 337 26.74 23.13 14.86
CA LYS A 337 26.43 24.23 15.79
C LYS A 337 25.23 23.93 16.69
N GLN A 338 25.16 24.57 17.84
CA GLN A 338 23.92 24.71 18.60
C GLN A 338 23.04 25.79 17.94
N ARG A 339 21.73 25.76 18.18
CA ARG A 339 20.79 26.80 17.70
C ARG A 339 21.08 28.18 18.33
N SER A 340 21.79 28.24 19.47
CA SER A 340 22.34 29.47 20.05
C SER A 340 23.48 30.08 19.22
N GLY A 341 24.13 29.30 18.35
CA GLY A 341 25.35 29.64 17.64
C GLY A 341 26.64 29.11 18.29
N ASP A 342 26.54 28.48 19.47
CA ASP A 342 27.69 27.88 20.17
C ASP A 342 28.15 26.55 19.53
N ASP A 343 29.36 26.10 19.85
CA ASP A 343 29.86 24.76 19.47
C ASP A 343 29.01 23.65 20.11
N ILE A 344 28.75 22.55 19.39
CA ILE A 344 28.08 21.37 19.95
C ILE A 344 28.95 20.77 21.07
N LYS A 345 28.36 20.46 22.22
CA LYS A 345 29.09 19.88 23.37
C LYS A 345 29.28 18.37 23.21
N GLY A 346 30.45 17.88 23.60
CA GLY A 346 30.74 16.46 23.78
C GLY A 346 31.97 15.97 23.01
N THR A 347 31.99 14.70 22.63
CA THR A 347 33.13 14.06 21.94
C THR A 347 32.84 13.99 20.43
N LEU A 348 33.39 14.91 19.64
CA LEU A 348 33.04 15.07 18.23
C LEU A 348 34.28 14.81 17.33
N ASN A 349 34.47 13.57 16.88
CA ASN A 349 35.62 13.17 16.08
C ASN A 349 35.41 13.51 14.59
N ASN A 350 35.44 14.80 14.27
CA ASN A 350 35.24 15.31 12.92
C ASN A 350 36.36 14.86 11.97
N LYS A 351 35.97 14.25 10.85
CA LYS A 351 36.85 13.74 9.79
C LYS A 351 36.93 14.67 8.58
N GLY A 352 36.14 15.74 8.55
CA GLY A 352 36.07 16.70 7.45
C GLY A 352 34.78 16.54 6.63
N THR A 353 34.86 16.88 5.35
CA THR A 353 33.74 16.75 4.39
C THR A 353 33.44 15.30 4.05
N CYS A 354 32.20 15.00 3.70
CA CYS A 354 31.78 13.69 3.20
C CYS A 354 32.54 13.33 1.91
N PRO A 355 33.05 12.09 1.77
CA PRO A 355 33.59 11.63 0.49
C PRO A 355 32.49 11.54 -0.56
N ASP A 356 32.70 12.17 -1.72
CA ASP A 356 31.68 12.25 -2.79
C ASP A 356 31.19 10.87 -3.22
N ASN A 357 32.11 9.92 -3.43
CA ASN A 357 31.76 8.55 -3.82
C ASN A 357 30.84 7.87 -2.81
N VAL A 358 31.12 7.99 -1.51
CA VAL A 358 30.34 7.35 -0.43
C VAL A 358 28.91 7.89 -0.41
N MET A 359 28.72 9.20 -0.59
CA MET A 359 27.38 9.79 -0.62
C MET A 359 26.65 9.52 -1.93
N THR A 360 27.34 9.48 -3.07
CA THR A 360 26.77 9.08 -4.36
C THR A 360 26.33 7.61 -4.34
N ASP A 361 27.11 6.71 -3.74
CA ASP A 361 26.76 5.29 -3.60
C ASP A 361 25.52 5.11 -2.72
N ALA A 362 25.43 5.82 -1.59
CA ALA A 362 24.24 5.82 -0.73
C ALA A 362 23.00 6.38 -1.46
N GLU A 363 23.16 7.42 -2.27
CA GLU A 363 22.08 8.01 -3.07
C GLU A 363 21.63 7.09 -4.23
N ASN A 364 22.56 6.34 -4.84
CA ASN A 364 22.26 5.31 -5.83
C ASN A 364 21.51 4.11 -5.21
N ILE A 365 21.90 3.67 -4.00
CA ILE A 365 21.17 2.64 -3.23
C ILE A 365 19.75 3.12 -2.92
N MET A 366 19.60 4.37 -2.46
CA MET A 366 18.29 4.95 -2.17
C MET A 366 17.40 5.04 -3.42
N ASN A 367 17.90 5.60 -4.52
CA ASN A 367 17.12 5.71 -5.77
C ASN A 367 16.73 4.33 -6.34
N SER A 368 17.62 3.34 -6.31
CA SER A 368 17.31 1.99 -6.81
C SER A 368 16.30 1.24 -5.92
N ARG A 369 16.41 1.34 -4.59
CA ARG A 369 15.49 0.69 -3.65
C ARG A 369 14.11 1.35 -3.61
N ILE A 370 14.02 2.68 -3.76
CA ILE A 370 12.74 3.41 -3.86
C ILE A 370 12.11 3.29 -5.27
N GLY A 371 12.92 3.00 -6.30
CA GLY A 371 12.62 3.12 -7.74
C GLY A 371 11.22 2.73 -8.20
N GLY A 372 10.70 3.43 -9.21
CA GLY A 372 9.28 3.47 -9.63
C GLY A 372 8.48 2.17 -9.53
N SER A 373 7.72 2.02 -8.44
CA SER A 373 6.74 0.94 -8.26
C SER A 373 5.57 1.09 -9.22
N VAL A 374 5.55 0.28 -10.28
CA VAL A 374 4.42 0.21 -11.23
C VAL A 374 3.57 -1.01 -10.91
N PHE A 375 2.34 -0.77 -10.44
CA PHE A 375 1.39 -1.84 -10.11
C PHE A 375 0.40 -2.05 -11.27
N PRO A 376 0.17 -3.29 -11.72
CA PRO A 376 -0.78 -3.59 -12.81
C PRO A 376 -2.25 -3.42 -12.39
N LYS A 377 -3.09 -3.01 -13.35
CA LYS A 377 -4.54 -2.95 -13.20
C LYS A 377 -5.14 -4.34 -13.40
N TRP A 378 -4.93 -5.22 -12.42
CA TRP A 378 -5.50 -6.54 -12.45
C TRP A 378 -6.99 -6.52 -12.06
N GLN A 379 -7.85 -6.75 -13.04
CA GLN A 379 -9.28 -7.03 -12.86
C GLN A 379 -9.56 -8.46 -13.34
N ALA A 380 -10.35 -9.23 -12.60
CA ALA A 380 -10.79 -10.54 -13.05
C ALA A 380 -12.09 -10.43 -13.87
N GLU A 381 -12.27 -11.32 -14.84
CA GLU A 381 -13.51 -11.39 -15.62
C GLU A 381 -14.62 -12.08 -14.81
N THR A 382 -15.35 -11.32 -14.02
CA THR A 382 -16.40 -11.83 -13.10
C THR A 382 -17.83 -11.56 -13.55
N ALA A 383 -18.01 -10.87 -14.68
CA ALA A 383 -19.31 -10.52 -15.22
C ALA A 383 -20.11 -11.75 -15.66
N GLY A 384 -21.28 -11.97 -15.04
CA GLY A 384 -22.21 -13.04 -15.41
C GLY A 384 -21.92 -14.40 -14.79
N LEU A 385 -21.01 -14.48 -13.81
CA LEU A 385 -20.83 -15.68 -12.99
C LEU A 385 -22.14 -16.08 -12.26
N PRO A 386 -22.40 -17.39 -12.08
CA PRO A 386 -23.56 -17.87 -11.34
C PRO A 386 -23.43 -17.55 -9.85
N ILE A 387 -24.55 -17.27 -9.16
CA ILE A 387 -24.55 -17.02 -7.72
C ILE A 387 -24.62 -18.34 -6.95
N GLU A 388 -23.60 -18.65 -6.17
CA GLU A 388 -23.59 -19.80 -5.25
C GLU A 388 -23.98 -19.33 -3.85
N ASN A 389 -25.05 -19.91 -3.27
CA ASN A 389 -25.48 -19.62 -1.90
C ASN A 389 -25.09 -20.79 -0.99
N ILE A 390 -24.25 -20.50 0.00
CA ILE A 390 -23.63 -21.49 0.87
C ILE A 390 -24.51 -21.72 2.09
N TYR A 391 -25.16 -22.87 2.13
CA TYR A 391 -25.94 -23.31 3.27
C TYR A 391 -25.28 -24.49 3.99
N PHE A 392 -25.05 -24.31 5.29
CA PHE A 392 -24.71 -25.36 6.25
C PHE A 392 -25.98 -25.88 6.95
N ASN A 393 -25.88 -27.09 7.49
CA ASN A 393 -26.93 -27.72 8.28
C ASN A 393 -26.27 -28.54 9.39
N THR A 394 -26.07 -27.91 10.55
CA THR A 394 -25.32 -28.52 11.67
C THR A 394 -26.15 -29.39 12.62
N ASP A 395 -27.41 -29.68 12.28
CA ASP A 395 -28.32 -30.51 13.09
C ASP A 395 -28.06 -32.02 12.92
N ASP A 396 -26.91 -32.48 13.40
CA ASP A 396 -26.54 -33.91 13.45
C ASP A 396 -27.49 -34.75 14.35
N THR A 397 -28.29 -34.10 15.21
CA THR A 397 -29.27 -34.80 16.05
C THR A 397 -30.43 -35.34 15.23
N ASN A 398 -30.95 -34.55 14.29
CA ASN A 398 -32.07 -34.96 13.42
C ASN A 398 -31.63 -35.45 12.03
N GLN A 399 -30.48 -35.00 11.51
CA GLN A 399 -29.99 -35.34 10.16
C GLN A 399 -28.98 -36.49 10.14
N GLY A 400 -28.26 -36.73 11.25
CA GLY A 400 -27.16 -37.70 11.31
C GLY A 400 -26.12 -37.45 10.22
N ALA A 401 -25.69 -38.52 9.52
CA ALA A 401 -24.79 -38.44 8.37
C ALA A 401 -25.24 -37.50 7.22
N SER A 402 -26.49 -37.00 7.22
CA SER A 402 -26.96 -35.98 6.27
C SER A 402 -26.71 -34.53 6.74
N ALA A 403 -26.09 -34.33 7.91
CA ALA A 403 -25.66 -33.02 8.37
C ALA A 403 -24.52 -32.48 7.48
N LYS A 404 -24.56 -31.18 7.18
CA LYS A 404 -23.66 -30.51 6.24
C LYS A 404 -22.78 -29.49 6.96
N TYR A 405 -21.57 -29.91 7.31
CA TYR A 405 -20.50 -29.06 7.87
C TYR A 405 -19.52 -28.56 6.80
N ILE A 406 -19.47 -29.23 5.64
CA ILE A 406 -18.58 -28.91 4.53
C ILE A 406 -19.41 -28.51 3.30
N HIS A 407 -19.01 -27.45 2.63
CA HIS A 407 -19.52 -27.03 1.32
C HIS A 407 -18.38 -27.08 0.30
N TYR A 408 -18.66 -27.49 -0.94
CA TYR A 408 -17.66 -27.69 -2.00
C TYR A 408 -17.98 -26.79 -3.20
N ILE A 409 -16.96 -26.12 -3.76
CA ILE A 409 -17.04 -25.26 -4.94
C ILE A 409 -16.01 -25.76 -5.96
N ASP A 410 -16.47 -26.17 -7.14
CA ASP A 410 -15.65 -26.76 -8.22
C ASP A 410 -15.70 -25.98 -9.55
N HIS A 411 -16.28 -24.78 -9.52
CA HIS A 411 -16.55 -23.94 -10.68
C HIS A 411 -16.42 -22.45 -10.33
N ASP A 412 -16.40 -21.59 -11.34
CA ASP A 412 -16.33 -20.13 -11.15
C ASP A 412 -17.72 -19.59 -10.80
N CYS A 413 -17.83 -18.81 -9.72
CA CYS A 413 -19.11 -18.32 -9.20
C CYS A 413 -18.97 -17.01 -8.40
N THR A 414 -20.09 -16.33 -8.17
CA THR A 414 -20.18 -15.24 -7.19
C THR A 414 -20.74 -15.79 -5.88
N ILE A 415 -20.00 -15.62 -4.78
CA ILE A 415 -20.43 -16.08 -3.45
C ILE A 415 -21.52 -15.14 -2.92
N GLY A 416 -22.72 -15.69 -2.72
CA GLY A 416 -23.88 -14.99 -2.17
C GLY A 416 -24.01 -15.15 -0.65
N ASN A 417 -25.21 -15.52 -0.20
CA ASN A 417 -25.49 -15.75 1.22
C ASN A 417 -24.65 -16.91 1.77
N VAL A 418 -24.10 -16.74 2.97
CA VAL A 418 -23.48 -17.85 3.74
C VAL A 418 -24.17 -17.97 5.09
N LYS A 419 -24.86 -19.10 5.36
CA LYS A 419 -25.69 -19.29 6.56
C LYS A 419 -25.67 -20.72 7.09
N ASP A 420 -25.91 -20.89 8.39
CA ASP A 420 -26.23 -22.19 9.00
C ASP A 420 -27.73 -22.26 9.33
N ILE A 421 -28.47 -23.05 8.55
CA ILE A 421 -29.95 -23.03 8.57
C ILE A 421 -30.51 -23.51 9.93
N TYR A 422 -29.80 -24.42 10.59
CA TYR A 422 -30.20 -25.00 11.86
C TYR A 422 -29.04 -24.90 12.84
N GLY A 423 -28.93 -23.73 13.49
CA GLY A 423 -27.94 -23.45 14.53
C GLY A 423 -28.09 -24.36 15.76
N GLY A 424 -27.63 -25.61 15.64
CA GLY A 424 -27.69 -26.62 16.70
C GLY A 424 -26.93 -26.18 17.94
N SER A 425 -27.52 -26.42 19.12
CA SER A 425 -26.99 -25.97 20.42
C SER A 425 -25.89 -26.89 20.98
N GLY A 426 -25.05 -27.48 20.13
CA GLY A 426 -24.11 -28.54 20.49
C GLY A 426 -22.72 -28.34 19.89
N ASP A 427 -21.76 -28.10 20.77
CA ASP A 427 -20.30 -28.12 20.60
C ASP A 427 -19.66 -27.21 19.52
N SER A 428 -18.37 -26.92 19.73
CA SER A 428 -17.56 -26.00 18.93
C SER A 428 -17.16 -26.60 17.58
N VAL A 429 -18.13 -26.74 16.67
CA VAL A 429 -17.86 -27.27 15.31
C VAL A 429 -17.33 -26.18 14.39
N ASN A 430 -16.39 -26.57 13.54
CA ASN A 430 -15.79 -25.74 12.51
C ASN A 430 -16.48 -26.03 11.17
N LEU A 431 -17.13 -25.02 10.62
CA LEU A 431 -17.70 -25.02 9.28
C LEU A 431 -16.56 -24.95 8.26
N THR A 432 -16.74 -25.53 7.07
CA THR A 432 -15.68 -25.50 6.05
C THR A 432 -16.21 -25.28 4.64
N ILE A 433 -15.57 -24.39 3.91
CA ILE A 433 -15.76 -24.20 2.47
C ILE A 433 -14.50 -24.73 1.79
N VAL A 434 -14.67 -25.70 0.89
CA VAL A 434 -13.61 -26.25 0.04
C VAL A 434 -13.76 -25.66 -1.34
N ILE A 435 -12.69 -25.03 -1.84
CA ILE A 435 -12.60 -24.48 -3.19
C ILE A 435 -11.58 -25.31 -3.97
N ASP A 436 -12.07 -26.04 -4.97
CA ASP A 436 -11.23 -26.84 -5.87
C ASP A 436 -10.66 -25.97 -6.99
N THR A 437 -9.34 -25.77 -6.95
CA THR A 437 -8.59 -25.05 -7.98
C THR A 437 -8.06 -25.97 -9.09
N GLY A 438 -8.29 -27.28 -8.99
CA GLY A 438 -7.87 -28.28 -9.95
C GLY A 438 -6.40 -28.70 -9.81
N ASP A 439 -6.06 -29.86 -10.41
CA ASP A 439 -4.67 -30.38 -10.39
C ASP A 439 -3.74 -29.70 -11.42
N ASP A 440 -4.27 -28.92 -12.37
CA ASP A 440 -3.44 -28.16 -13.31
C ASP A 440 -2.81 -26.94 -12.61
N PRO A 441 -1.48 -26.83 -12.49
CA PRO A 441 -0.82 -25.65 -11.92
C PRO A 441 -1.04 -24.36 -12.73
N GLN A 442 -1.40 -24.49 -14.02
CA GLN A 442 -1.77 -23.36 -14.89
C GLN A 442 -3.27 -23.02 -14.81
N GLY A 443 -4.08 -23.85 -14.16
CA GLY A 443 -5.49 -23.60 -13.91
C GLY A 443 -5.70 -22.33 -13.09
N VAL A 444 -6.80 -21.63 -13.38
CA VAL A 444 -7.28 -20.47 -12.62
C VAL A 444 -8.75 -20.71 -12.29
N ARG A 445 -9.10 -20.57 -11.01
CA ARG A 445 -10.46 -20.58 -10.46
C ARG A 445 -10.81 -19.14 -10.10
N THR A 446 -11.89 -18.62 -10.66
CA THR A 446 -12.28 -17.22 -10.45
C THR A 446 -13.56 -17.15 -9.63
N LEU A 447 -13.49 -16.46 -8.50
CA LEU A 447 -14.64 -16.13 -7.67
C LEU A 447 -14.85 -14.61 -7.63
N SER A 448 -16.09 -14.21 -7.38
CA SER A 448 -16.44 -12.84 -6.98
C SER A 448 -17.23 -12.90 -5.68
N VAL A 449 -17.27 -11.81 -4.91
CA VAL A 449 -18.04 -11.73 -3.66
C VAL A 449 -19.10 -10.65 -3.74
N MET A 450 -20.25 -10.85 -3.08
CA MET A 450 -21.27 -9.81 -2.89
C MET A 450 -21.57 -9.60 -1.40
N PRO A 451 -22.11 -8.43 -0.99
CA PRO A 451 -22.55 -8.21 0.38
C PRO A 451 -23.51 -9.31 0.87
N ASN A 452 -23.26 -9.80 2.09
CA ASN A 452 -24.06 -10.86 2.71
C ASN A 452 -24.28 -10.65 4.23
N CYS A 453 -23.91 -9.48 4.76
CA CYS A 453 -24.01 -9.12 6.18
C CYS A 453 -25.21 -8.24 6.55
N ASP A 454 -26.13 -7.96 5.63
CA ASP A 454 -27.34 -7.15 5.87
C ASP A 454 -28.18 -7.70 7.04
N ASP A 455 -28.32 -9.03 7.14
CA ASP A 455 -29.06 -9.71 8.21
C ASP A 455 -28.42 -9.56 9.61
N VAL A 456 -27.12 -9.27 9.68
CA VAL A 456 -26.41 -8.95 10.93
C VAL A 456 -26.20 -7.44 11.11
N GLY A 457 -26.78 -6.62 10.23
CA GLY A 457 -26.79 -5.15 10.33
C GLY A 457 -25.47 -4.48 9.94
N VAL A 458 -24.71 -5.07 9.01
CA VAL A 458 -23.46 -4.49 8.49
C VAL A 458 -23.53 -4.35 6.98
N ASP A 459 -23.96 -3.17 6.53
CA ASP A 459 -24.20 -2.84 5.13
C ASP A 459 -22.94 -2.99 4.25
N ASP A 460 -23.14 -3.31 2.97
CA ASP A 460 -22.12 -3.39 1.92
C ASP A 460 -20.90 -4.27 2.30
N THR A 461 -21.12 -5.34 3.08
CA THR A 461 -20.06 -6.17 3.65
C THR A 461 -20.25 -7.64 3.32
N PHE A 462 -19.16 -8.27 2.86
CA PHE A 462 -19.02 -9.70 2.69
C PHE A 462 -18.20 -10.29 3.85
N MET A 463 -18.69 -11.39 4.43
CA MET A 463 -17.94 -12.28 5.31
C MET A 463 -18.15 -13.73 4.88
N TRP A 464 -17.14 -14.59 5.07
CA TRP A 464 -17.31 -16.03 4.86
C TRP A 464 -18.23 -16.69 5.90
N TYR A 465 -18.39 -16.09 7.08
CA TYR A 465 -19.42 -16.49 8.03
C TYR A 465 -19.91 -15.27 8.85
N PRO A 466 -20.98 -14.57 8.40
CA PRO A 466 -21.51 -13.38 9.07
C PRO A 466 -21.97 -13.61 10.51
N GLU A 467 -22.39 -14.83 10.84
CA GLU A 467 -22.89 -15.23 12.17
C GLU A 467 -21.75 -15.59 13.17
N ALA A 468 -20.48 -15.37 12.81
CA ALA A 468 -19.33 -15.63 13.68
C ALA A 468 -19.38 -14.81 14.98
N SER A 469 -19.17 -15.46 16.14
CA SER A 469 -19.24 -14.81 17.46
C SER A 469 -18.00 -15.09 18.33
N PRO A 470 -17.39 -14.06 18.94
CA PRO A 470 -16.13 -14.17 19.70
C PRO A 470 -16.24 -14.95 21.02
N SER A 471 -17.45 -15.29 21.48
CA SER A 471 -17.70 -15.94 22.77
C SER A 471 -17.76 -17.47 22.71
N GLY A 472 -17.01 -18.09 21.79
CA GLY A 472 -16.94 -19.56 21.63
C GLY A 472 -17.97 -20.15 20.66
N GLY A 473 -18.38 -19.37 19.65
CA GLY A 473 -19.28 -19.81 18.59
C GLY A 473 -18.65 -20.79 17.59
N LYS A 474 -19.38 -21.06 16.51
CA LYS A 474 -18.88 -21.81 15.36
C LYS A 474 -17.78 -21.02 14.66
N THR A 475 -16.78 -21.74 14.17
CA THR A 475 -15.63 -21.18 13.46
C THR A 475 -15.71 -21.55 11.98
N ILE A 476 -15.00 -20.80 11.12
CA ILE A 476 -14.98 -21.04 9.67
C ILE A 476 -13.55 -21.32 9.19
N THR A 477 -13.45 -22.26 8.26
CA THR A 477 -12.23 -22.58 7.52
C THR A 477 -12.54 -22.54 6.02
N ILE A 478 -11.71 -21.86 5.24
CA ILE A 478 -11.78 -21.84 3.79
C ILE A 478 -10.51 -22.54 3.28
N LEU A 479 -10.68 -23.65 2.57
CA LEU A 479 -9.59 -24.49 2.10
C LEU A 479 -9.52 -24.46 0.57
N THR A 480 -8.37 -24.12 0.01
CA THR A 480 -8.08 -24.52 -1.36
C THR A 480 -7.50 -25.92 -1.41
N VAL A 481 -7.84 -26.64 -2.48
CA VAL A 481 -7.33 -27.98 -2.80
C VAL A 481 -6.95 -28.02 -4.28
N GLY A 482 -5.81 -28.64 -4.59
CA GLY A 482 -5.23 -28.65 -5.94
C GLY A 482 -3.92 -27.86 -6.04
N GLN A 483 -3.54 -27.52 -7.27
CA GLN A 483 -2.37 -26.71 -7.62
C GLN A 483 -2.73 -25.39 -8.31
N GLY A 484 -3.90 -25.33 -8.95
CA GLY A 484 -4.34 -24.14 -9.65
C GLY A 484 -4.48 -22.91 -8.75
N THR A 485 -4.51 -21.75 -9.37
CA THR A 485 -4.62 -20.45 -8.69
C THR A 485 -6.08 -20.11 -8.40
N LEU A 486 -6.38 -19.67 -7.18
CA LEU A 486 -7.66 -19.04 -6.84
C LEU A 486 -7.52 -17.52 -6.95
N VAL A 487 -8.42 -16.88 -7.69
CA VAL A 487 -8.56 -15.42 -7.81
C VAL A 487 -9.93 -15.03 -7.28
N ILE A 488 -9.98 -14.03 -6.39
CA ILE A 488 -11.20 -13.57 -5.73
C ILE A 488 -11.30 -12.05 -5.94
N ASP A 489 -12.24 -11.67 -6.77
CA ASP A 489 -12.58 -10.29 -7.07
C ASP A 489 -13.46 -9.69 -5.98
N VAL A 490 -13.03 -8.58 -5.37
CA VAL A 490 -13.84 -7.77 -4.44
C VAL A 490 -14.38 -6.55 -5.20
N PRO A 491 -15.69 -6.54 -5.57
CA PRO A 491 -16.26 -5.50 -6.43
C PRO A 491 -16.31 -4.11 -5.79
N ASP A 492 -16.56 -3.09 -6.61
CA ASP A 492 -16.69 -1.71 -6.14
C ASP A 492 -17.78 -1.56 -5.08
N GLY A 493 -17.48 -0.80 -4.03
CA GLY A 493 -18.37 -0.59 -2.88
C GLY A 493 -18.43 -1.75 -1.87
N VAL A 494 -17.83 -2.91 -2.14
CA VAL A 494 -17.89 -4.07 -1.23
C VAL A 494 -16.72 -4.06 -0.24
N THR A 495 -17.03 -4.20 1.05
CA THR A 495 -16.03 -4.50 2.08
C THR A 495 -15.91 -6.02 2.26
N TYR A 496 -14.77 -6.63 1.95
CA TYR A 496 -14.47 -7.98 2.42
C TYR A 496 -13.87 -7.89 3.84
N GLN A 497 -14.67 -8.28 4.82
CA GLN A 497 -14.25 -8.44 6.20
C GLN A 497 -14.00 -9.92 6.51
N ALA A 498 -12.89 -10.25 7.15
CA ALA A 498 -12.65 -11.62 7.61
C ALA A 498 -13.61 -11.98 8.77
N SER A 499 -13.97 -13.26 8.87
CA SER A 499 -14.76 -13.79 9.99
C SER A 499 -13.88 -13.93 11.26
N ASP A 500 -14.47 -14.06 12.44
CA ASP A 500 -13.67 -14.23 13.66
C ASP A 500 -13.08 -15.64 13.80
N GLN A 501 -11.80 -15.70 14.12
CA GLN A 501 -10.94 -16.89 14.06
C GLN A 501 -10.94 -17.62 12.70
N GLU A 502 -11.06 -16.91 11.58
CA GLU A 502 -11.04 -17.45 10.22
C GLU A 502 -9.67 -18.07 9.84
N PHE A 503 -9.66 -19.30 9.32
CA PHE A 503 -8.50 -19.82 8.58
C PHE A 503 -8.83 -19.82 7.09
N PHE A 504 -7.96 -19.25 6.26
CA PHE A 504 -8.07 -19.34 4.81
C PHE A 504 -6.71 -19.69 4.18
N GLY A 505 -6.59 -20.86 3.58
CA GLY A 505 -5.34 -21.32 2.95
C GLY A 505 -5.43 -22.69 2.29
N HIS A 506 -4.34 -23.13 1.65
CA HIS A 506 -4.27 -24.49 1.09
C HIS A 506 -4.39 -25.57 2.18
N ILE A 507 -5.06 -26.69 1.87
CA ILE A 507 -5.30 -27.79 2.82
C ILE A 507 -4.03 -28.30 3.52
N ALA A 508 -2.88 -28.30 2.84
CA ALA A 508 -1.61 -28.72 3.43
C ALA A 508 -1.20 -27.82 4.63
N TRP A 509 -1.43 -26.50 4.55
CA TRP A 509 -1.17 -25.59 5.68
C TRP A 509 -2.10 -25.88 6.87
N PHE A 510 -3.38 -26.12 6.60
CA PHE A 510 -4.36 -26.47 7.65
C PHE A 510 -3.95 -27.75 8.39
N MET A 511 -3.53 -28.80 7.67
CA MET A 511 -3.10 -30.06 8.27
C MET A 511 -1.76 -29.92 9.03
N ILE A 512 -0.81 -29.13 8.50
CA ILE A 512 0.45 -28.78 9.20
C ILE A 512 0.18 -28.02 10.50
N ALA A 513 -0.82 -27.14 10.52
CA ALA A 513 -1.26 -26.41 11.71
C ALA A 513 -1.94 -27.30 12.79
N GLY A 514 -2.04 -28.62 12.56
CA GLY A 514 -2.69 -29.58 13.45
C GLY A 514 -4.17 -29.85 13.12
N GLY A 515 -4.62 -29.42 11.94
CA GLY A 515 -5.93 -29.77 11.39
C GLY A 515 -6.07 -31.25 11.05
N SER A 516 -7.30 -31.73 10.99
CA SER A 516 -7.66 -33.10 10.59
C SER A 516 -9.09 -33.15 10.07
N ILE A 517 -9.40 -34.10 9.19
CA ILE A 517 -10.79 -34.47 8.90
C ILE A 517 -11.26 -35.52 9.91
N LYS A 518 -12.52 -35.43 10.35
CA LYS A 518 -13.16 -36.36 11.30
C LYS A 518 -14.62 -36.56 10.92
N GLU A 519 -15.22 -37.59 11.48
CA GLU A 519 -16.67 -37.80 11.44
C GLU A 519 -17.30 -37.45 12.78
N THR A 520 -18.53 -36.94 12.78
CA THR A 520 -19.36 -36.85 13.99
C THR A 520 -19.70 -38.24 14.53
N ALA A 521 -20.29 -38.31 15.72
CA ALA A 521 -20.80 -39.57 16.30
C ALA A 521 -21.91 -40.24 15.46
N LYS A 522 -22.38 -39.61 14.37
CA LYS A 522 -23.35 -40.13 13.41
C LYS A 522 -22.81 -40.32 11.99
N GLY A 523 -21.52 -40.05 11.75
CA GLY A 523 -20.88 -40.26 10.45
C GLY A 523 -20.90 -39.04 9.51
N ALA A 524 -21.24 -37.83 9.97
CA ALA A 524 -21.14 -36.63 9.14
C ALA A 524 -19.69 -36.11 9.11
N PRO A 525 -19.05 -35.88 7.95
CA PRO A 525 -17.67 -35.41 7.89
C PRO A 525 -17.55 -33.92 8.23
N TYR A 526 -16.50 -33.55 8.96
CA TYR A 526 -16.15 -32.17 9.28
C TYR A 526 -14.63 -32.01 9.45
N PHE A 527 -14.11 -30.81 9.19
CA PHE A 527 -12.71 -30.50 9.51
C PHE A 527 -12.58 -30.07 10.96
N SER A 528 -11.85 -30.84 11.75
CA SER A 528 -11.50 -30.53 13.13
C SER A 528 -10.22 -29.70 13.17
N ARG A 529 -10.32 -28.50 13.75
CA ARG A 529 -9.21 -27.61 14.09
C ARG A 529 -8.83 -27.69 15.56
N ASN A 530 -7.59 -27.33 15.86
CA ASN A 530 -7.15 -26.99 17.22
C ASN A 530 -7.49 -25.51 17.51
N THR A 531 -7.69 -25.13 18.77
CA THR A 531 -7.95 -23.73 19.20
C THR A 531 -6.69 -22.86 19.21
N SER A 532 -5.72 -23.17 18.34
CA SER A 532 -4.39 -22.54 18.31
C SER A 532 -3.73 -22.68 16.93
N LEU A 533 -4.52 -22.63 15.85
CA LEU A 533 -4.02 -22.76 14.47
C LEU A 533 -2.94 -21.72 14.13
N SER A 534 -3.17 -20.45 14.48
CA SER A 534 -2.24 -19.34 14.22
C SER A 534 -0.84 -19.54 14.85
N PRO A 535 -0.67 -19.65 16.18
CA PRO A 535 0.64 -19.90 16.78
C PRO A 535 1.19 -21.31 16.48
N GLY A 536 0.32 -22.29 16.23
CA GLY A 536 0.71 -23.64 15.82
C GLY A 536 1.44 -23.63 14.47
N LEU A 537 0.80 -23.05 13.43
CA LEU A 537 1.38 -22.94 12.10
C LEU A 537 2.65 -22.09 12.09
N GLN A 538 2.64 -20.96 12.81
CA GLN A 538 3.81 -20.11 13.02
C GLN A 538 5.03 -20.93 13.48
N SER A 539 4.83 -21.73 14.54
CA SER A 539 5.90 -22.55 15.10
C SER A 539 6.38 -23.65 14.13
N GLN A 540 5.50 -24.23 13.31
CA GLN A 540 5.92 -25.26 12.35
C GLN A 540 6.76 -24.67 11.21
N ILE A 541 6.38 -23.50 10.68
CA ILE A 541 7.10 -22.80 9.60
C ILE A 541 8.54 -22.50 10.02
N HIS A 542 8.73 -21.88 11.19
CA HIS A 542 10.06 -21.53 11.71
C HIS A 542 10.88 -22.76 12.10
N ASN A 543 10.34 -23.68 12.90
CA ASN A 543 11.09 -24.83 13.42
C ASN A 543 11.54 -25.80 12.32
N SER A 544 10.80 -25.88 11.22
CA SER A 544 11.10 -26.77 10.09
C SER A 544 11.73 -26.04 8.89
N SER A 545 11.85 -24.71 8.97
CA SER A 545 12.35 -23.82 7.91
C SER A 545 11.67 -24.08 6.55
N PHE A 546 10.33 -24.09 6.53
CA PHE A 546 9.56 -24.43 5.32
C PHE A 546 9.68 -23.42 4.16
N ILE A 547 10.13 -22.20 4.45
CA ILE A 547 10.24 -21.11 3.50
C ILE A 547 11.68 -20.62 3.50
N LEU A 548 12.24 -20.35 2.32
CA LEU A 548 13.59 -19.81 2.19
C LEU A 548 13.60 -18.31 2.55
N GLN A 549 14.01 -17.95 3.77
CA GLN A 549 13.96 -16.56 4.26
C GLN A 549 15.21 -15.72 3.89
N GLU A 550 16.31 -16.38 3.55
CA GLU A 550 17.59 -15.76 3.20
C GLU A 550 18.20 -16.50 2.00
N ASP A 551 19.09 -15.85 1.24
CA ASP A 551 19.81 -16.55 0.17
C ASP A 551 20.75 -17.61 0.75
N ASP A 552 20.70 -18.83 0.20
CA ASP A 552 21.58 -19.94 0.56
C ASP A 552 22.77 -20.09 -0.39
N GLY A 553 22.86 -19.24 -1.43
CA GLY A 553 23.93 -19.26 -2.43
C GLY A 553 23.88 -20.46 -3.37
N THR A 554 22.80 -21.26 -3.35
CA THR A 554 22.64 -22.45 -4.23
C THR A 554 21.84 -22.16 -5.50
N CYS A 555 21.33 -20.94 -5.65
CA CYS A 555 20.40 -20.58 -6.72
C CYS A 555 21.08 -20.61 -8.10
N SER A 556 20.48 -21.33 -9.05
CA SER A 556 20.89 -21.31 -10.46
C SER A 556 19.66 -21.45 -11.36
N TYR A 557 19.56 -20.58 -12.36
CA TYR A 557 18.34 -20.41 -13.16
C TYR A 557 18.54 -20.96 -14.57
N ARG A 558 17.70 -21.92 -14.98
CA ARG A 558 17.67 -22.39 -16.38
C ARG A 558 16.42 -21.92 -17.10
N LYS A 559 16.57 -21.62 -18.39
CA LYS A 559 15.47 -21.31 -19.30
C LYS A 559 14.69 -22.58 -19.68
N VAL A 560 13.37 -22.48 -19.74
CA VAL A 560 12.42 -23.52 -20.10
C VAL A 560 11.51 -23.00 -21.22
N GLY A 561 11.20 -23.86 -22.20
CA GLY A 561 10.42 -23.47 -23.38
C GLY A 561 11.23 -22.67 -24.42
N SER A 562 10.52 -22.12 -25.40
CA SER A 562 11.11 -21.37 -26.53
C SER A 562 10.11 -20.38 -27.11
N GLY A 563 10.55 -19.17 -27.46
CA GLY A 563 9.68 -18.12 -27.98
C GLY A 563 9.31 -17.10 -26.90
N LYS A 564 8.10 -16.53 -26.98
CA LYS A 564 7.60 -15.58 -25.99
C LYS A 564 7.26 -16.26 -24.65
N ASP A 565 6.68 -17.45 -24.71
CA ASP A 565 6.18 -18.20 -23.54
C ASP A 565 7.31 -18.89 -22.73
N SER A 566 8.56 -18.46 -22.90
CA SER A 566 9.71 -19.05 -22.22
C SER A 566 9.93 -18.42 -20.85
N TYR A 567 9.99 -19.25 -19.81
CA TYR A 567 10.21 -18.84 -18.44
C TYR A 567 11.50 -19.49 -17.89
N TYR A 568 11.94 -19.07 -16.72
CA TYR A 568 13.10 -19.59 -16.03
C TYR A 568 12.69 -20.31 -14.73
N VAL A 569 13.46 -21.31 -14.33
CA VAL A 569 13.24 -22.12 -13.13
C VAL A 569 14.54 -22.19 -12.34
N CYS A 570 14.50 -22.03 -11.02
CA CYS A 570 15.67 -22.33 -10.18
C CYS A 570 15.81 -23.85 -10.03
N ASP A 571 16.99 -24.40 -10.31
CA ASP A 571 17.23 -25.84 -10.19
C ASP A 571 17.26 -26.34 -8.73
N SER A 572 17.52 -25.44 -7.77
CA SER A 572 17.57 -25.77 -6.33
C SER A 572 16.21 -25.63 -5.63
N HIS A 573 15.42 -24.61 -5.96
CA HIS A 573 14.18 -24.25 -5.23
C HIS A 573 12.91 -24.19 -6.10
N GLY A 574 13.03 -24.51 -7.40
CA GLY A 574 11.93 -24.44 -8.36
C GLY A 574 11.50 -23.00 -8.68
N GLY A 575 10.18 -22.76 -8.69
CA GLY A 575 9.60 -21.47 -9.06
C GLY A 575 9.55 -21.22 -10.57
N SER A 576 8.88 -20.14 -10.97
CA SER A 576 8.73 -19.70 -12.36
C SER A 576 9.03 -18.20 -12.44
N TYR A 577 10.07 -17.84 -13.19
CA TYR A 577 10.62 -16.50 -13.25
C TYR A 577 10.72 -15.99 -14.69
N GLU A 578 10.59 -14.68 -14.87
CA GLU A 578 10.73 -14.06 -16.20
C GLU A 578 12.20 -13.72 -16.52
N GLU A 579 12.54 -13.62 -17.81
CA GLU A 579 13.93 -13.46 -18.26
C GLU A 579 14.59 -12.17 -17.72
N HIS A 580 13.84 -11.08 -17.61
CA HIS A 580 14.37 -9.81 -17.08
C HIS A 580 14.80 -9.93 -15.60
N ASN A 581 14.15 -10.82 -14.84
CA ASN A 581 14.43 -11.04 -13.42
C ASN A 581 15.67 -11.87 -13.18
N VAL A 582 15.90 -12.86 -14.04
CA VAL A 582 17.16 -13.61 -13.98
C VAL A 582 18.33 -12.69 -14.34
N LYS A 583 18.14 -11.76 -15.29
CA LYS A 583 19.16 -10.76 -15.62
C LYS A 583 19.50 -9.82 -14.46
N THR A 584 18.55 -9.41 -13.61
CA THR A 584 18.90 -8.57 -12.44
C THR A 584 19.77 -9.32 -11.42
N VAL A 585 19.65 -10.65 -11.32
CA VAL A 585 20.56 -11.49 -10.55
C VAL A 585 21.91 -11.68 -11.25
N GLU A 586 21.91 -11.98 -12.55
CA GLU A 586 23.15 -12.14 -13.36
C GLU A 586 24.00 -10.85 -13.39
N GLU A 587 23.36 -9.68 -13.34
CA GLU A 587 24.00 -8.36 -13.25
C GLU A 587 24.45 -7.98 -11.82
N GLY A 588 24.20 -8.84 -10.82
CA GLY A 588 24.56 -8.59 -9.42
C GLY A 588 23.76 -7.48 -8.73
N LYS A 589 22.57 -7.13 -9.26
CA LYS A 589 21.65 -6.14 -8.66
C LYS A 589 20.77 -6.76 -7.56
N LYS A 590 20.70 -8.09 -7.51
CA LYS A 590 19.90 -8.88 -6.58
C LYS A 590 20.58 -10.22 -6.34
N ASP A 591 20.65 -10.68 -5.09
CA ASP A 591 21.37 -11.92 -4.76
C ASP A 591 20.61 -13.16 -5.27
N THR A 592 19.28 -13.17 -5.10
CA THR A 592 18.44 -14.29 -5.55
C THR A 592 16.98 -13.88 -5.79
N LEU A 593 16.28 -14.65 -6.63
CA LEU A 593 14.82 -14.63 -6.80
C LEU A 593 14.11 -15.65 -5.90
N CYS A 594 14.82 -16.51 -5.16
CA CYS A 594 14.22 -17.64 -4.46
C CYS A 594 13.79 -17.37 -3.00
N VAL A 595 14.10 -16.20 -2.43
CA VAL A 595 13.59 -15.83 -1.08
C VAL A 595 12.06 -15.81 -1.10
N GLY A 596 11.44 -16.45 -0.12
CA GLY A 596 10.00 -16.71 -0.03
C GLY A 596 9.55 -18.02 -0.70
N ARG A 597 10.42 -18.78 -1.38
CA ARG A 597 10.02 -20.08 -1.95
C ARG A 597 9.74 -21.11 -0.85
N ILE A 598 8.62 -21.83 -0.99
CA ILE A 598 8.27 -22.98 -0.15
C ILE A 598 9.16 -24.18 -0.55
N LEU A 599 9.89 -24.70 0.42
CA LEU A 599 10.92 -25.73 0.23
C LEU A 599 10.33 -27.15 0.33
N LYS A 600 10.13 -27.78 -0.84
CA LYS A 600 9.49 -29.10 -0.94
C LYS A 600 10.29 -30.22 -0.23
N ASP A 601 11.62 -30.12 -0.17
CA ASP A 601 12.49 -31.03 0.58
C ASP A 601 12.27 -30.95 2.11
N LYS A 602 12.06 -29.73 2.64
CA LYS A 602 11.75 -29.50 4.06
C LYS A 602 10.37 -30.04 4.42
N ILE A 603 9.40 -29.83 3.53
CA ILE A 603 8.05 -30.38 3.67
C ILE A 603 8.07 -31.91 3.63
N ASP A 604 8.84 -32.54 2.73
CA ASP A 604 8.96 -34.00 2.70
C ASP A 604 9.67 -34.56 3.96
N ALA A 605 10.73 -33.92 4.44
CA ALA A 605 11.38 -34.28 5.70
C ALA A 605 10.42 -34.16 6.90
N TYR A 606 9.56 -33.14 6.89
CA TYR A 606 8.50 -32.98 7.89
C TYR A 606 7.44 -34.08 7.78
N TYR A 607 6.98 -34.41 6.57
CA TYR A 607 6.02 -35.50 6.36
C TYR A 607 6.59 -36.89 6.71
N VAL A 608 7.91 -37.10 6.60
CA VAL A 608 8.56 -38.32 7.11
C VAL A 608 8.52 -38.39 8.64
N SER A 609 8.74 -37.26 9.33
CA SER A 609 8.69 -37.18 10.80
C SER A 609 7.27 -37.10 11.38
N HIS A 610 6.31 -36.63 10.59
CA HIS A 610 4.91 -36.41 10.95
C HIS A 610 3.97 -37.09 9.96
N ALA A 611 4.16 -38.41 9.77
CA ALA A 611 3.47 -39.21 8.75
C ALA A 611 1.93 -39.07 8.77
N SER A 612 1.33 -38.87 9.95
CA SER A 612 -0.10 -38.61 10.10
C SER A 612 -0.60 -37.38 9.34
N VAL A 613 0.22 -36.32 9.21
CA VAL A 613 -0.17 -35.09 8.50
C VAL A 613 -0.38 -35.38 7.00
N LYS A 614 0.59 -36.05 6.36
CA LYS A 614 0.47 -36.46 4.94
C LYS A 614 -0.64 -37.50 4.77
N SER A 615 -0.78 -38.43 5.71
CA SER A 615 -1.87 -39.40 5.71
C SER A 615 -3.26 -38.74 5.78
N ASN A 616 -3.46 -37.69 6.57
CA ASN A 616 -4.73 -36.96 6.64
C ASN A 616 -5.09 -36.26 5.30
N ILE A 617 -4.09 -35.74 4.58
CA ILE A 617 -4.29 -35.14 3.25
C ILE A 617 -4.66 -36.23 2.23
N VAL A 618 -3.96 -37.37 2.25
CA VAL A 618 -4.27 -38.54 1.39
C VAL A 618 -5.67 -39.10 1.70
N ASP A 619 -6.02 -39.23 2.98
CA ASP A 619 -7.33 -39.72 3.44
C ASP A 619 -8.45 -38.80 2.96
N TYR A 620 -8.28 -37.48 3.10
CA TYR A 620 -9.17 -36.49 2.52
C TYR A 620 -9.38 -36.68 1.01
N TYR A 621 -8.30 -36.68 0.21
CA TYR A 621 -8.41 -36.83 -1.25
C TYR A 621 -8.96 -38.20 -1.68
N SER A 622 -8.77 -39.25 -0.87
CA SER A 622 -9.21 -40.62 -1.21
C SER A 622 -10.65 -40.92 -0.83
N ASN A 623 -11.12 -40.37 0.30
CA ASN A 623 -12.36 -40.81 0.96
C ASN A 623 -13.41 -39.70 1.13
N TYR A 624 -13.03 -38.42 1.02
CA TYR A 624 -13.92 -37.28 1.30
C TYR A 624 -13.97 -36.22 0.19
N PHE A 625 -13.04 -36.24 -0.77
CA PHE A 625 -13.01 -35.30 -1.88
C PHE A 625 -13.82 -35.80 -3.09
N GLY A 626 -14.80 -35.01 -3.53
CA GLY A 626 -15.73 -35.37 -4.61
C GLY A 626 -16.90 -36.22 -4.13
N GLU A 627 -18.12 -35.86 -4.54
CA GLU A 627 -19.29 -36.01 -3.66
C GLU A 627 -19.61 -37.46 -3.19
N PHE A 628 -19.76 -38.54 -3.97
CA PHE A 628 -20.29 -38.77 -5.32
C PHE A 628 -19.56 -38.29 -6.59
N ARG A 629 -18.22 -38.40 -6.69
CA ARG A 629 -17.55 -38.55 -8.01
C ARG A 629 -16.57 -39.75 -8.05
N ASN A 630 -16.81 -40.66 -8.99
CA ASN A 630 -16.14 -41.96 -9.07
C ASN A 630 -14.69 -41.89 -9.54
N GLY A 631 -13.81 -42.61 -8.84
CA GLY A 631 -12.69 -43.32 -9.45
C GLY A 631 -11.37 -42.54 -9.55
N SER A 632 -10.41 -42.93 -8.71
CA SER A 632 -9.06 -42.38 -8.55
C SER A 632 -9.01 -40.91 -8.10
N SER A 633 -8.43 -40.70 -6.91
CA SER A 633 -8.07 -39.41 -6.31
C SER A 633 -6.90 -38.76 -7.05
N GLY A 634 -7.05 -38.57 -8.37
CA GLY A 634 -5.98 -38.42 -9.35
C GLY A 634 -5.19 -37.13 -9.32
N TYR A 635 -5.25 -36.36 -8.22
CA TYR A 635 -4.40 -35.21 -8.00
C TYR A 635 -2.94 -35.66 -7.89
N SER A 636 -2.08 -35.00 -8.66
CA SER A 636 -0.66 -35.28 -8.70
C SER A 636 0.03 -34.97 -7.38
N LEU A 637 1.30 -35.37 -7.25
CA LEU A 637 2.09 -35.16 -6.04
C LEU A 637 2.20 -33.68 -5.63
N GLY A 638 2.00 -32.74 -6.56
CA GLY A 638 2.07 -31.30 -6.28
C GLY A 638 0.99 -30.80 -5.31
N SER A 639 -0.23 -31.34 -5.38
CA SER A 639 -1.37 -30.92 -4.55
C SER A 639 -1.28 -31.35 -3.07
N TYR A 640 -0.21 -32.06 -2.70
CA TYR A 640 0.11 -32.43 -1.33
C TYR A 640 1.06 -31.43 -0.65
N TYR A 641 1.67 -30.52 -1.41
CA TYR A 641 2.54 -29.48 -0.85
C TYR A 641 1.74 -28.22 -0.51
N PRO A 642 2.13 -27.46 0.52
CA PRO A 642 1.58 -26.13 0.72
C PRO A 642 1.94 -25.18 -0.42
N ASN A 643 1.00 -24.32 -0.76
CA ASN A 643 1.17 -23.19 -1.67
C ASN A 643 0.43 -21.97 -1.11
N VAL A 644 0.60 -20.82 -1.76
CA VAL A 644 -0.09 -19.56 -1.45
C VAL A 644 -0.72 -18.99 -2.72
N ASN A 645 -1.19 -19.87 -3.61
CA ASN A 645 -1.76 -19.54 -4.93
C ASN A 645 -3.21 -19.02 -4.79
N ILE A 646 -3.47 -18.14 -3.82
CA ILE A 646 -4.76 -17.52 -3.54
C ILE A 646 -4.55 -16.00 -3.64
N PHE A 647 -5.32 -15.31 -4.46
CA PHE A 647 -5.25 -13.87 -4.63
C PHE A 647 -6.62 -13.24 -4.38
N VAL A 648 -6.73 -12.45 -3.32
CA VAL A 648 -7.83 -11.50 -3.14
C VAL A 648 -7.42 -10.22 -3.86
N ILE A 649 -8.18 -9.84 -4.89
CA ILE A 649 -7.86 -8.73 -5.77
C ILE A 649 -8.93 -7.65 -5.71
N SER A 650 -8.53 -6.39 -5.77
CA SER A 650 -9.40 -5.30 -6.21
C SER A 650 -8.58 -4.07 -6.57
N VAL A 651 -8.99 -3.38 -7.64
CA VAL A 651 -8.35 -2.17 -8.15
C VAL A 651 -9.37 -1.04 -8.29
N LEU A 652 -10.34 -1.00 -7.37
CA LEU A 652 -11.49 -0.11 -7.36
C LEU A 652 -11.47 0.71 -6.07
N GLU A 653 -11.69 2.02 -6.18
CA GLU A 653 -11.42 2.97 -5.09
C GLU A 653 -12.41 2.90 -3.93
N ASN A 654 -13.60 2.30 -4.10
CA ASN A 654 -14.63 2.22 -3.06
C ASN A 654 -14.77 0.82 -2.39
N ALA A 655 -13.93 -0.15 -2.76
CA ALA A 655 -13.86 -1.43 -2.06
C ALA A 655 -13.01 -1.31 -0.77
N ASP A 656 -13.20 -2.23 0.19
CA ASP A 656 -12.37 -2.26 1.42
C ASP A 656 -12.01 -3.72 1.84
N ILE A 657 -10.85 -3.94 2.46
CA ILE A 657 -10.38 -5.26 2.92
C ILE A 657 -9.90 -5.19 4.38
N GLN A 658 -10.68 -5.80 5.26
CA GLN A 658 -10.49 -5.73 6.72
C GLN A 658 -10.28 -7.13 7.32
N PHE A 659 -9.03 -7.53 7.55
CA PHE A 659 -8.70 -8.86 8.08
C PHE A 659 -8.43 -8.88 9.60
N GLY A 660 -8.46 -7.73 10.29
CA GLY A 660 -8.26 -7.66 11.73
C GLY A 660 -9.17 -6.72 12.52
N CYS A 661 -10.09 -5.98 11.89
CA CYS A 661 -11.09 -5.17 12.59
C CYS A 661 -12.48 -5.35 11.96
N LYS A 662 -13.53 -5.09 12.74
CA LYS A 662 -14.92 -5.07 12.23
C LYS A 662 -15.32 -3.67 11.76
N LYS A 663 -15.89 -3.57 10.57
CA LYS A 663 -16.45 -2.34 9.97
C LYS A 663 -17.50 -1.67 10.86
N SER A 664 -18.25 -2.46 11.63
CA SER A 664 -19.37 -1.99 12.48
C SER A 664 -18.97 -1.16 13.69
N ASP A 665 -17.84 -1.48 14.33
CA ASP A 665 -17.46 -0.92 15.64
C ASP A 665 -15.94 -0.77 15.86
N ASN A 666 -15.12 -1.09 14.84
CA ASN A 666 -13.66 -1.17 14.90
C ASN A 666 -13.11 -2.12 15.99
N SER A 667 -13.93 -3.06 16.49
CA SER A 667 -13.46 -4.10 17.41
C SER A 667 -12.52 -5.08 16.71
N SER A 668 -11.55 -5.61 17.45
CA SER A 668 -10.53 -6.50 16.91
C SER A 668 -11.09 -7.87 16.51
N ILE A 669 -10.64 -8.39 15.37
CA ILE A 669 -10.89 -9.76 14.92
C ILE A 669 -9.65 -10.62 15.20
N MET A 670 -9.84 -11.70 15.96
CA MET A 670 -8.75 -12.42 16.63
C MET A 670 -8.42 -13.75 15.94
N GLU A 671 -7.16 -14.18 16.05
CA GLU A 671 -6.66 -15.49 15.60
C GLU A 671 -6.81 -15.85 14.10
N ASN A 672 -7.25 -14.92 13.25
CA ASN A 672 -7.35 -15.15 11.81
C ASN A 672 -5.98 -15.42 11.15
N VAL A 673 -5.96 -16.34 10.18
CA VAL A 673 -4.79 -16.67 9.36
C VAL A 673 -5.18 -16.69 7.89
N TYR A 674 -4.49 -15.89 7.07
CA TYR A 674 -4.63 -15.91 5.61
C TYR A 674 -3.33 -16.37 4.92
N CYS A 675 -3.36 -17.52 4.25
CA CYS A 675 -2.23 -18.05 3.49
C CYS A 675 -2.41 -17.76 1.98
N GLY A 676 -2.14 -16.52 1.59
CA GLY A 676 -2.34 -16.01 0.24
C GLY A 676 -1.92 -14.55 0.08
N TYR A 677 -2.39 -13.96 -1.02
CA TYR A 677 -2.06 -12.64 -1.51
C TYR A 677 -3.24 -11.69 -1.44
N VAL A 678 -3.05 -10.52 -0.81
CA VAL A 678 -3.94 -9.38 -1.00
C VAL A 678 -3.30 -8.44 -2.01
N TYR A 679 -3.93 -8.31 -3.18
CA TYR A 679 -3.55 -7.40 -4.25
C TYR A 679 -4.63 -6.32 -4.39
N ALA A 680 -4.56 -5.31 -3.53
CA ALA A 680 -5.56 -4.26 -3.39
C ALA A 680 -4.94 -2.84 -3.45
N PRO A 681 -4.21 -2.49 -4.52
CA PRO A 681 -3.32 -1.32 -4.56
C PRO A 681 -3.99 0.05 -4.38
N TYR A 682 -5.32 0.17 -4.39
CA TYR A 682 -6.06 1.40 -4.05
C TYR A 682 -6.72 1.37 -2.66
N MET A 683 -6.52 0.33 -1.86
CA MET A 683 -7.32 0.10 -0.66
C MET A 683 -6.46 0.10 0.60
N THR A 684 -7.06 0.45 1.74
CA THR A 684 -6.40 0.42 3.05
C THR A 684 -6.51 -0.97 3.66
N TYR A 685 -5.39 -1.63 3.95
CA TYR A 685 -5.41 -2.84 4.76
C TYR A 685 -5.41 -2.50 6.25
N VAL A 686 -6.49 -2.91 6.94
CA VAL A 686 -6.62 -2.69 8.39
C VAL A 686 -6.55 -4.02 9.15
N SER A 687 -5.59 -4.11 10.07
CA SER A 687 -5.48 -5.21 11.03
C SER A 687 -5.13 -4.68 12.42
N ILE A 688 -6.14 -4.40 13.22
CA ILE A 688 -6.03 -3.80 14.55
C ILE A 688 -6.51 -4.76 15.63
N GLY A 689 -5.64 -5.21 16.54
CA GLY A 689 -6.10 -5.93 17.73
C GLY A 689 -5.05 -6.28 18.78
N SER A 690 -5.50 -6.64 19.97
CA SER A 690 -4.63 -7.13 21.05
C SER A 690 -4.46 -8.65 20.96
N GLY A 691 -3.39 -9.10 20.32
CA GLY A 691 -3.05 -10.51 20.16
C GLY A 691 -1.63 -10.70 19.64
N GLY A 692 -1.29 -11.95 19.35
CA GLY A 692 -0.04 -12.34 18.70
C GLY A 692 -0.16 -13.72 18.07
N GLY A 693 0.79 -14.06 17.19
CA GLY A 693 0.74 -15.25 16.35
C GLY A 693 0.96 -14.90 14.87
N LEU A 694 0.63 -15.82 13.98
CA LEU A 694 0.66 -15.64 12.54
C LEU A 694 -0.64 -14.99 12.02
N LYS A 695 -0.55 -14.00 11.13
CA LYS A 695 -1.69 -13.34 10.48
C LYS A 695 -1.73 -13.58 8.97
N ASN A 696 -0.57 -13.57 8.31
CA ASN A 696 -0.46 -13.86 6.88
C ASN A 696 0.77 -14.74 6.54
N VAL A 697 0.61 -15.61 5.55
CA VAL A 697 1.69 -16.30 4.82
C VAL A 697 1.48 -16.04 3.34
N GLY A 698 2.30 -15.20 2.71
CA GLY A 698 2.07 -14.79 1.32
C GLY A 698 2.56 -13.38 1.04
N GLY A 699 1.65 -12.49 0.61
CA GLY A 699 1.99 -11.10 0.30
C GLY A 699 0.83 -10.12 0.45
N LEU A 700 1.18 -8.84 0.62
CA LEU A 700 0.29 -7.71 0.85
C LEU A 700 0.76 -6.53 -0.02
N ILE A 701 -0.01 -6.20 -1.05
CA ILE A 701 0.20 -5.01 -1.91
C ILE A 701 -1.09 -4.20 -1.88
N VAL A 702 -1.07 -3.10 -1.15
CA VAL A 702 -2.26 -2.32 -0.80
C VAL A 702 -1.94 -0.83 -0.83
N SER A 703 -2.91 0.08 -0.94
CA SER A 703 -2.61 1.52 -0.91
C SER A 703 -1.94 1.91 0.40
N ASP A 704 -2.62 1.59 1.49
CA ASP A 704 -2.33 2.09 2.83
C ASP A 704 -2.38 0.94 3.84
N ILE A 705 -1.64 1.06 4.94
CA ILE A 705 -1.47 0.00 5.91
C ILE A 705 -1.72 0.55 7.32
N ALA A 706 -2.64 -0.06 8.06
CA ALA A 706 -2.93 0.22 9.47
C ALA A 706 -2.82 -1.07 10.30
N LEU A 707 -1.68 -1.24 10.99
CA LEU A 707 -1.34 -2.48 11.72
C LEU A 707 -1.19 -2.25 13.22
N SER A 708 -1.87 -3.08 14.00
CA SER A 708 -1.69 -3.16 15.45
C SER A 708 -1.89 -4.57 16.00
N GLY A 709 -1.10 -4.91 17.01
CA GLY A 709 -1.00 -6.26 17.59
C GLY A 709 0.27 -6.98 17.18
N ALA A 710 0.83 -7.83 18.07
CA ALA A 710 2.13 -8.48 17.90
C ALA A 710 2.07 -9.68 16.94
N TYR A 711 1.53 -9.45 15.74
CA TYR A 711 1.32 -10.44 14.70
C TYR A 711 2.51 -10.53 13.73
N GLU A 712 2.70 -11.72 13.18
CA GLU A 712 3.70 -12.04 12.17
C GLU A 712 3.08 -12.18 10.77
N TYR A 713 3.80 -11.67 9.78
CA TYR A 713 3.50 -11.66 8.36
C TYR A 713 4.70 -12.29 7.64
N ILE A 714 4.57 -13.56 7.27
CA ILE A 714 5.64 -14.34 6.67
C ILE A 714 5.52 -14.23 5.15
N PHE A 715 6.57 -13.78 4.48
CA PHE A 715 6.57 -13.70 3.03
C PHE A 715 6.75 -15.09 2.41
N ALA A 716 5.79 -15.48 1.56
CA ALA A 716 5.88 -16.69 0.75
C ALA A 716 5.49 -16.39 -0.70
N GLN A 717 6.29 -16.85 -1.66
CA GLN A 717 6.01 -16.66 -3.09
C GLN A 717 4.90 -17.59 -3.60
N PRO A 718 4.04 -17.12 -4.53
CA PRO A 718 3.16 -17.99 -5.29
C PRO A 718 3.99 -18.85 -6.26
N GLU A 719 3.36 -19.85 -6.88
CA GLU A 719 4.00 -20.62 -7.96
C GLU A 719 3.95 -19.90 -9.33
N ARG A 720 3.10 -18.86 -9.47
CA ARG A 720 2.94 -18.03 -10.69
C ARG A 720 2.87 -16.54 -10.35
N THR A 721 3.42 -15.69 -11.21
CA THR A 721 3.31 -14.22 -11.14
C THR A 721 1.94 -13.73 -11.64
N ILE A 722 1.55 -12.48 -11.33
CA ILE A 722 0.31 -11.86 -11.85
C ILE A 722 0.28 -11.87 -13.38
N THR A 723 1.41 -11.53 -14.01
CA THR A 723 1.62 -11.60 -15.47
C THR A 723 1.42 -13.00 -16.04
N GLN A 724 1.87 -14.05 -15.33
CA GLN A 724 1.65 -15.45 -15.74
C GLN A 724 0.22 -15.94 -15.51
N ILE A 725 -0.53 -15.33 -14.59
CA ILE A 725 -1.94 -15.67 -14.32
C ILE A 725 -2.85 -14.99 -15.35
N SER A 726 -2.54 -13.74 -15.71
CA SER A 726 -3.52 -12.82 -16.32
C SER A 726 -3.00 -12.06 -17.56
N GLY A 727 -1.78 -12.32 -18.01
CA GLY A 727 -1.20 -11.77 -19.24
C GLY A 727 -0.24 -10.58 -19.04
N GLU A 728 0.57 -10.30 -20.08
CA GLU A 728 1.56 -9.21 -20.10
C GLU A 728 0.97 -7.83 -20.46
N ASP A 729 -0.19 -7.79 -21.13
CA ASP A 729 -0.77 -6.56 -21.72
C ASP A 729 -1.59 -5.70 -20.71
N MET A 730 -1.22 -5.69 -19.42
CA MET A 730 -1.96 -4.93 -18.41
C MET A 730 -1.70 -3.43 -18.45
N GLU A 731 -2.77 -2.63 -18.30
CA GLU A 731 -2.63 -1.21 -17.98
C GLU A 731 -1.92 -1.05 -16.63
N ALA A 732 -1.01 -0.08 -16.53
CA ALA A 732 -0.46 0.32 -15.24
C ALA A 732 -1.49 1.17 -14.47
N LEU A 733 -1.62 0.92 -13.18
CA LEU A 733 -2.37 1.78 -12.28
C LEU A 733 -1.72 3.15 -12.13
N GLN A 734 -2.55 4.12 -11.75
CA GLN A 734 -2.18 5.52 -11.57
C GLN A 734 -2.56 5.98 -10.15
N PRO A 735 -1.66 6.64 -9.41
CA PRO A 735 -2.01 7.25 -8.12
C PRO A 735 -3.16 8.26 -8.27
N SER A 736 -4.10 8.30 -7.32
CA SER A 736 -5.19 9.29 -7.32
C SER A 736 -4.74 10.67 -6.84
N GLY A 737 -3.64 10.72 -6.08
CA GLY A 737 -3.02 11.94 -5.56
C GLY A 737 -1.71 12.35 -6.24
N SER A 738 -1.35 13.63 -6.10
CA SER A 738 -0.02 14.14 -6.53
C SER A 738 1.12 13.49 -5.75
N ARG A 739 2.26 13.27 -6.41
CA ARG A 739 3.48 12.69 -5.83
C ARG A 739 4.66 13.66 -5.79
N THR A 740 4.41 14.98 -5.80
CA THR A 740 5.45 16.02 -5.71
C THR A 740 6.29 15.96 -4.43
N TRP A 741 5.85 15.25 -3.40
CA TRP A 741 6.61 14.94 -2.17
C TRP A 741 7.73 13.92 -2.37
N ARG A 742 7.69 13.11 -3.44
CA ARG A 742 8.69 12.10 -3.76
C ARG A 742 9.89 12.79 -4.38
N VAL A 743 11.04 12.72 -3.72
CA VAL A 743 12.29 13.35 -4.18
C VAL A 743 13.20 12.35 -4.91
N HIS A 744 13.08 11.06 -4.57
CA HIS A 744 14.00 9.99 -5.00
C HIS A 744 13.28 8.81 -5.67
N GLY A 745 14.06 8.01 -6.41
CA GLY A 745 13.61 6.80 -7.09
C GLY A 745 12.70 7.04 -8.31
N TYR A 746 13.05 8.03 -9.14
CA TYR A 746 12.48 8.25 -10.47
C TYR A 746 13.27 7.54 -11.57
#